data_AF-A0A7X9L835-F1
#
_entry.id   AF-A0A7X9L835-F1
#
_cell.length_a   1.000
_cell.length_b   1.000
_cell.length_c   1.000
_cell.angle_alpha   90.00
_cell.angle_beta   90.00
_cell.angle_gamma   90.00
#
_symmetry.space_group_name_H-M   'P 1'
#
loop_
_entity.id
_entity.type
_entity.pdbx_description
1 polymer ?
#
loop_
_entity_poly.entity_id
_entity_poly.type
_entity_poly.pdbx_seq_one_letter_code
_entity_poly.pdbx_strand_id
1 'polypeptide(L)'
;MGRAATHLTYVPDLITQPGPDAEELEFLISGDRPVTYPDAERLARHGFQTTSLHIVTHEPLPGTGLGFGIGDLAAAGGLIEVALLVGPAFAIGAARQRRSLALAATSGATARQLRRIALGQAVLLGSSATLAGMVVGAGVAIALWPILTSDPADVHGPLDVPSGHLVLLLALGTLTALGSALMTARGLGRLALISALHGTVRSAPPGRGAPIAGTLLLASGVAAAWSTRIMDPATQGTLIAVVWMTGGLAALAGVLLGTPALLRGLSRLGGSAPVTARMALRDLARQRGRATATVASVLGGVMMLTTVWTVMDSAQAFEGRHYIPTARYGQGTVDTAGDTDAGMVGIEASVHSVDPVLRTARLAGVAMPTPGVEGDFLTVVAVRKGCATPELLEPSNARCRSMIAGFRDGILMGSPADLTRLFGLDAGQADALRNGRLLVNTQPVQGFNGTSVNEVTDGRLRLAYIDQMTPGAKPRTVDVPALAVTSELIDRGVPASRYSVLVSTRTAAALGWEAQGWHVLVDDPNGPISADTALRLNASLDEAGLEIHVERGFVPTPQPLMWLIAGTLALLAVIGAATSTILATAELRPFLATFTAVGAPPTLTRRLATTQAATLALLATTLGSALGIAVGAPMALFATDAGAGDPILALPWPVVGAFVIAVPVVAGAVAAVSTSATRSTAGSGTNR
;
A
#
# COMPACT_ATOMS: atom_id res chain seq x y z
N MET A 1 -6.97 -34.01 -19.91
CA MET A 1 -5.79 -33.25 -20.37
C MET A 1 -6.26 -31.86 -20.77
N GLY A 2 -6.32 -30.94 -19.81
CA GLY A 2 -6.70 -29.54 -20.07
C GLY A 2 -5.46 -28.77 -20.51
N ARG A 3 -5.48 -28.18 -21.69
CA ARG A 3 -4.48 -27.21 -22.15
C ARG A 3 -4.82 -25.87 -21.52
N ALA A 4 -4.01 -25.41 -20.58
CA ALA A 4 -3.93 -24.00 -20.24
C ALA A 4 -2.89 -23.37 -21.17
N ALA A 5 -3.34 -22.54 -22.11
CA ALA A 5 -2.48 -21.74 -22.96
C ALA A 5 -2.13 -20.47 -22.20
N THR A 6 -1.00 -20.46 -21.51
CA THR A 6 -0.33 -19.22 -21.11
C THR A 6 0.48 -18.76 -22.32
N HIS A 7 -0.07 -17.81 -23.08
CA HIS A 7 0.65 -17.09 -24.11
C HIS A 7 1.73 -16.23 -23.44
N LEU A 8 2.97 -16.70 -23.46
CA LEU A 8 4.15 -15.87 -23.26
C LEU A 8 4.43 -15.18 -24.60
N THR A 9 4.34 -13.86 -24.62
CA THR A 9 4.37 -13.01 -25.82
C THR A 9 5.75 -12.85 -26.46
N TYR A 10 6.78 -13.54 -25.94
CA TYR A 10 8.14 -13.53 -26.51
C TYR A 10 8.74 -14.93 -26.54
N VAL A 11 9.17 -15.34 -27.73
CA VAL A 11 10.13 -16.43 -27.94
C VAL A 11 11.44 -15.73 -28.33
N PRO A 12 12.42 -15.55 -27.44
CA PRO A 12 13.71 -14.99 -27.81
C PRO A 12 14.51 -16.05 -28.60
N ASP A 13 14.95 -15.69 -29.80
CA ASP A 13 15.81 -16.50 -30.65
C ASP A 13 17.19 -16.75 -30.02
N LEU A 14 17.79 -17.89 -30.37
CA LEU A 14 18.93 -18.57 -29.71
C LEU A 14 20.32 -17.88 -29.83
N ILE A 15 21.03 -17.85 -28.69
CA ILE A 15 22.48 -18.08 -28.47
C ILE A 15 23.48 -17.40 -29.43
N THR A 16 24.10 -16.28 -29.01
CA THR A 16 25.49 -15.91 -29.38
C THR A 16 26.24 -15.25 -28.20
N GLN A 17 27.56 -15.49 -28.13
CA GLN A 17 28.45 -15.33 -26.96
C GLN A 17 28.66 -13.87 -26.46
N PRO A 18 28.81 -13.62 -25.14
CA PRO A 18 29.20 -12.30 -24.63
C PRO A 18 30.73 -12.09 -24.59
N GLY A 19 31.16 -10.84 -24.77
CA GLY A 19 32.55 -10.40 -24.68
C GLY A 19 33.13 -10.36 -23.24
N PRO A 20 34.46 -10.19 -23.10
CA PRO A 20 35.21 -10.45 -21.87
C PRO A 20 35.01 -9.48 -20.68
N ASP A 21 34.23 -8.39 -20.83
CA ASP A 21 34.14 -7.31 -19.84
C ASP A 21 32.71 -7.02 -19.33
N ALA A 22 31.76 -7.95 -19.46
CA ALA A 22 30.41 -7.76 -18.91
C ALA A 22 30.41 -7.93 -17.37
N GLU A 23 29.98 -6.91 -16.63
CA GLU A 23 29.76 -6.98 -15.17
C GLU A 23 28.64 -7.96 -14.79
N GLU A 24 27.75 -8.31 -15.73
CA GLU A 24 26.71 -9.31 -15.57
C GLU A 24 26.50 -10.08 -16.89
N LEU A 25 26.53 -11.42 -16.82
CA LEU A 25 26.41 -12.31 -17.98
C LEU A 25 25.09 -13.09 -17.90
N GLU A 26 24.15 -12.77 -18.79
CA GLU A 26 22.88 -13.49 -18.90
C GLU A 26 22.93 -14.56 -20.00
N PHE A 27 22.45 -15.76 -19.70
CA PHE A 27 22.41 -16.89 -20.64
C PHE A 27 21.00 -17.47 -20.69
N LEU A 28 20.43 -17.55 -21.90
CA LEU A 28 19.20 -18.32 -22.12
C LEU A 28 19.55 -19.80 -22.33
N ILE A 29 19.18 -20.64 -21.37
CA ILE A 29 19.40 -22.09 -21.46
C ILE A 29 18.17 -22.74 -22.09
N SER A 30 18.28 -23.16 -23.35
CA SER A 30 17.26 -23.97 -24.03
C SER A 30 17.63 -25.46 -23.96
N GLY A 31 16.63 -26.32 -23.72
CA GLY A 31 16.81 -27.77 -23.69
C GLY A 31 15.50 -28.52 -23.52
N ASP A 32 15.53 -29.84 -23.72
CA ASP A 32 14.33 -30.71 -23.71
C ASP A 32 13.68 -30.87 -22.32
N ARG A 33 14.35 -30.40 -21.26
CA ARG A 33 13.86 -30.45 -19.88
C ARG A 33 13.84 -29.05 -19.28
N PRO A 34 12.82 -28.70 -18.47
CA PRO A 34 12.81 -27.43 -17.77
C PRO A 34 13.98 -27.32 -16.80
N VAL A 35 14.54 -26.12 -16.66
CA VAL A 35 15.55 -25.82 -15.63
C VAL A 35 14.87 -25.86 -14.27
N THR A 36 15.29 -26.79 -13.41
CA THR A 36 14.74 -26.98 -12.07
C THR A 36 15.51 -26.13 -11.04
N TYR A 37 14.98 -25.92 -9.84
CA TYR A 37 15.73 -25.17 -8.83
C TYR A 37 17.02 -25.85 -8.37
N PRO A 38 17.13 -27.19 -8.27
CA PRO A 38 18.44 -27.83 -8.09
C PRO A 38 19.44 -27.51 -9.21
N ASP A 39 18.97 -27.24 -10.43
CA ASP A 39 19.83 -26.71 -11.50
C ASP A 39 20.21 -25.24 -11.21
N ALA A 40 19.25 -24.41 -10.76
CA ALA A 40 19.51 -23.02 -10.38
C ALA A 40 20.47 -22.89 -9.18
N GLU A 41 20.35 -23.71 -8.12
CA GLU A 41 21.31 -23.76 -7.01
C GLU A 41 22.72 -24.16 -7.47
N ARG A 42 22.80 -25.10 -8.42
CA ARG A 42 24.08 -25.47 -9.05
C ARG A 42 24.69 -24.30 -9.80
N LEU A 43 23.90 -23.58 -10.58
CA LEU A 43 24.32 -22.42 -11.36
C LEU A 43 24.70 -21.23 -10.47
N ALA A 44 23.96 -21.00 -9.38
CA ALA A 44 24.23 -19.97 -8.38
C ALA A 44 25.57 -20.18 -7.67
N ARG A 45 26.00 -21.43 -7.43
CA ARG A 45 27.35 -21.72 -6.91
C ARG A 45 28.47 -21.26 -7.84
N HIS A 46 28.16 -21.04 -9.11
CA HIS A 46 29.08 -20.53 -10.13
C HIS A 46 28.84 -19.04 -10.43
N GLY A 47 28.04 -18.35 -9.62
CA GLY A 47 27.78 -16.91 -9.75
C GLY A 47 26.62 -16.54 -10.68
N PHE A 48 25.85 -17.52 -11.17
CA PHE A 48 24.73 -17.26 -12.07
C PHE A 48 23.40 -17.11 -11.32
N GLN A 49 22.65 -16.06 -11.62
CA GLN A 49 21.22 -16.03 -11.31
C GLN A 49 20.46 -16.80 -12.41
N THR A 50 19.45 -17.57 -12.03
CA THR A 50 18.71 -18.42 -12.98
C THR A 50 17.23 -18.31 -12.71
N THR A 51 16.47 -17.94 -13.74
CA THR A 51 15.01 -17.94 -13.72
C THR A 51 14.49 -18.94 -14.74
N SER A 52 13.40 -19.63 -14.42
CA SER A 52 12.69 -20.51 -15.36
C SER A 52 11.21 -20.54 -15.00
N LEU A 53 10.35 -20.78 -15.99
CA LEU A 53 8.91 -20.95 -15.75
C LEU A 53 8.65 -22.08 -14.74
N HIS A 54 9.45 -23.15 -14.78
CA HIS A 54 9.30 -24.27 -13.85
C HIS A 54 9.69 -23.90 -12.42
N ILE A 55 10.74 -23.11 -12.23
CA ILE A 55 11.13 -22.55 -10.92
C ILE A 55 10.03 -21.62 -10.39
N VAL A 56 9.53 -20.69 -11.22
CA VAL A 56 8.46 -19.74 -10.87
C VAL A 56 7.17 -20.46 -10.44
N THR A 57 6.87 -21.61 -11.06
CA THR A 57 5.60 -22.33 -10.85
C THR A 57 5.66 -23.42 -9.79
N HIS A 58 6.85 -23.97 -9.49
CA HIS A 58 7.00 -25.13 -8.58
C HIS A 58 7.74 -24.80 -7.30
N GLU A 59 8.44 -23.67 -7.27
CA GLU A 59 9.20 -23.25 -6.11
C GLU A 59 8.80 -21.85 -5.65
N PRO A 60 8.76 -21.60 -4.33
CA PRO A 60 8.59 -20.25 -3.83
C PRO A 60 9.80 -19.44 -4.29
N LEU A 61 9.62 -18.57 -5.28
CA LEU A 61 10.63 -17.61 -5.69
C LEU A 61 11.21 -16.95 -4.43
N PRO A 62 12.53 -16.98 -4.19
CA PRO A 62 13.12 -16.06 -3.25
C PRO A 62 12.80 -14.68 -3.81
N GLY A 63 11.86 -13.98 -3.17
CA GLY A 63 11.39 -12.69 -3.63
C GLY A 63 12.57 -11.78 -3.95
N THR A 64 12.47 -11.04 -5.06
CA THR A 64 13.28 -9.87 -5.37
C THR A 64 13.25 -8.92 -4.18
N GLY A 65 14.17 -9.11 -3.24
CA GLY A 65 14.11 -8.52 -1.91
C GLY A 65 12.86 -8.92 -1.10
N LEU A 66 12.93 -8.74 0.22
CA LEU A 66 11.71 -8.54 1.00
C LEU A 66 11.14 -7.16 0.61
N GLY A 67 10.55 -7.06 -0.58
CA GLY A 67 9.69 -5.94 -0.92
C GLY A 67 8.43 -6.07 -0.08
N PHE A 68 8.36 -5.37 1.05
CA PHE A 68 7.17 -5.38 1.89
C PHE A 68 6.03 -4.70 1.14
N GLY A 69 5.14 -5.50 0.57
CA GLY A 69 3.92 -5.00 -0.02
C GLY A 69 3.00 -4.42 1.06
N ILE A 70 2.09 -3.53 0.67
CA ILE A 70 1.04 -3.02 1.57
C ILE A 70 0.25 -4.19 2.20
N GLY A 71 0.11 -5.31 1.47
CA GLY A 71 -0.49 -6.56 1.97
C GLY A 71 0.28 -7.22 3.11
N ASP A 72 1.62 -7.26 3.08
CA ASP A 72 2.45 -7.84 4.14
C ASP A 72 2.41 -6.98 5.40
N LEU A 73 2.43 -5.66 5.24
CA LEU A 73 2.24 -4.70 6.33
C LEU A 73 0.85 -4.86 6.96
N ALA A 74 -0.18 -5.03 6.11
CA ALA A 74 -1.53 -5.31 6.56
C ALA A 74 -1.63 -6.63 7.35
N ALA A 75 -0.99 -7.70 6.87
CA ALA A 75 -0.98 -8.98 7.55
C ALA A 75 -0.25 -8.93 8.91
N ALA A 76 0.95 -8.31 8.93
CA ALA A 76 1.76 -8.19 10.13
C ALA A 76 1.07 -7.32 11.20
N GLY A 77 0.52 -6.17 10.80
CA GLY A 77 -0.22 -5.32 11.72
C GLY A 77 -1.53 -5.96 12.20
N GLY A 78 -2.25 -6.69 11.34
CA GLY A 78 -3.44 -7.45 11.74
C GLY A 78 -3.11 -8.53 12.78
N LEU A 79 -2.00 -9.24 12.62
CA LEU A 79 -1.49 -10.19 13.62
C LEU A 79 -1.16 -9.53 14.96
N ILE A 80 -0.51 -8.36 14.93
CA ILE A 80 -0.22 -7.57 16.13
C ILE A 80 -1.53 -7.13 16.80
N GLU A 81 -2.51 -6.66 16.03
CA GLU A 81 -3.81 -6.25 16.55
C GLU A 81 -4.55 -7.41 17.22
N VAL A 82 -4.60 -8.58 16.56
CA VAL A 82 -5.16 -9.81 17.14
C VAL A 82 -4.46 -10.17 18.44
N ALA A 83 -3.13 -10.11 18.50
CA ALA A 83 -2.40 -10.39 19.73
C ALA A 83 -2.81 -9.44 20.88
N LEU A 84 -3.03 -8.15 20.59
CA LEU A 84 -3.48 -7.15 21.56
C LEU A 84 -4.94 -7.35 22.00
N LEU A 85 -5.80 -7.86 21.12
CA LEU A 85 -7.20 -8.21 21.40
C LEU A 85 -7.35 -9.44 22.30
N VAL A 86 -6.50 -10.45 22.07
CA VAL A 86 -6.55 -11.74 22.75
C VAL A 86 -6.24 -11.61 24.25
N GLY A 87 -5.29 -10.73 24.60
CA GLY A 87 -4.86 -10.50 25.98
C GLY A 87 -6.01 -10.19 26.96
N PRO A 88 -6.80 -9.12 26.75
CA PRO A 88 -7.97 -8.79 27.56
C PRO A 88 -8.98 -9.94 27.66
N ALA A 89 -9.30 -10.60 26.53
CA ALA A 89 -10.29 -11.65 26.47
C ALA A 89 -9.91 -12.84 27.37
N PHE A 90 -8.66 -13.30 27.31
CA PHE A 90 -8.17 -14.39 28.15
C PHE A 90 -7.99 -13.98 29.61
N ALA A 91 -7.51 -12.76 29.88
CA ALA A 91 -7.38 -12.23 31.24
C ALA A 91 -8.70 -12.26 32.00
N ILE A 92 -9.81 -11.99 31.31
CA ILE A 92 -11.12 -11.90 31.92
C ILE A 92 -11.86 -13.24 31.86
N GLY A 93 -11.59 -14.09 30.87
CA GLY A 93 -11.95 -15.51 30.91
C GLY A 93 -11.40 -16.19 32.18
N ALA A 94 -10.12 -15.96 32.48
CA ALA A 94 -9.51 -16.41 33.73
C ALA A 94 -10.19 -15.79 34.96
N ALA A 95 -10.59 -14.51 34.91
CA ALA A 95 -11.32 -13.85 36.01
C ALA A 95 -12.68 -14.50 36.31
N ARG A 96 -13.45 -14.88 35.28
CA ARG A 96 -14.74 -15.57 35.44
C ARG A 96 -14.59 -16.98 36.00
N GLN A 97 -13.49 -17.65 35.68
CA GLN A 97 -13.17 -18.99 36.19
C GLN A 97 -12.46 -18.98 37.54
N ARG A 98 -12.21 -17.81 38.16
CA ARG A 98 -11.53 -17.74 39.45
C ARG A 98 -12.22 -18.56 40.53
N ARG A 99 -13.56 -18.56 40.57
CA ARG A 99 -14.32 -19.31 41.57
C ARG A 99 -14.15 -20.83 41.39
N SER A 100 -14.22 -21.33 40.16
CA SER A 100 -14.01 -22.76 39.89
C SER A 100 -12.55 -23.18 40.12
N LEU A 101 -11.58 -22.37 39.70
CA LEU A 101 -10.16 -22.61 39.96
C LEU A 101 -9.83 -22.54 41.46
N ALA A 102 -10.45 -21.62 42.20
CA ALA A 102 -10.30 -21.53 43.65
C ALA A 102 -10.91 -22.74 44.36
N LEU A 103 -12.10 -23.20 43.95
CA LEU A 103 -12.73 -24.42 44.49
C LEU A 103 -11.91 -25.68 44.19
N ALA A 104 -11.31 -25.77 43.00
CA ALA A 104 -10.38 -26.83 42.66
C ALA A 104 -9.11 -26.77 43.53
N ALA A 105 -8.56 -25.57 43.75
CA ALA A 105 -7.41 -25.36 44.62
C ALA A 105 -7.69 -25.73 46.08
N THR A 106 -8.88 -25.37 46.62
CA THR A 106 -9.29 -25.75 47.98
C THR A 106 -9.55 -27.25 48.11
N SER A 107 -9.80 -27.95 47.00
CA SER A 107 -9.93 -29.41 46.93
C SER A 107 -8.59 -30.14 46.74
N GLY A 108 -7.45 -29.43 46.81
CA GLY A 108 -6.10 -30.02 46.73
C GLY A 108 -5.45 -29.96 45.34
N ALA A 109 -6.06 -29.28 44.34
CA ALA A 109 -5.45 -29.16 43.02
C ALA A 109 -4.12 -28.37 43.06
N THR A 110 -3.08 -28.93 42.46
CA THR A 110 -1.76 -28.29 42.40
C THR A 110 -1.75 -27.14 41.38
N ALA A 111 -0.88 -26.13 41.58
CA ALA A 111 -0.69 -25.03 40.62
C ALA A 111 -0.31 -25.52 39.21
N ARG A 112 0.34 -26.69 39.10
CA ARG A 112 0.67 -27.33 37.82
C ARG A 112 -0.59 -27.85 37.12
N GLN A 113 -1.53 -28.45 37.85
CA GLN A 113 -2.82 -28.89 37.31
C GLN A 113 -3.68 -27.70 36.88
N LEU A 114 -3.75 -26.63 37.69
CA LEU A 114 -4.48 -25.41 37.33
C LEU A 114 -3.89 -24.76 36.07
N ARG A 115 -2.56 -24.69 35.94
CA ARG A 115 -1.88 -24.22 34.72
C ARG A 115 -2.20 -25.09 33.51
N ARG A 116 -2.19 -26.42 33.63
CA ARG A 116 -2.53 -27.34 32.53
C ARG A 116 -3.98 -27.15 32.06
N ILE A 117 -4.93 -26.95 32.99
CA ILE A 117 -6.33 -26.68 32.64
C ILE A 117 -6.44 -25.37 31.86
N ALA A 118 -5.80 -24.29 32.34
CA ALA A 118 -5.81 -23.00 31.65
C ALA A 118 -5.17 -23.07 30.25
N LEU A 119 -4.04 -23.77 30.12
CA LEU A 119 -3.36 -23.97 28.84
C LEU A 119 -4.19 -24.83 27.88
N GLY A 120 -4.81 -25.90 28.37
CA GLY A 120 -5.69 -26.75 27.56
C GLY A 120 -6.89 -25.98 27.00
N GLN A 121 -7.51 -25.13 27.81
CA GLN A 121 -8.58 -24.24 27.32
C GLN A 121 -8.07 -23.23 26.30
N ALA A 122 -6.86 -22.68 26.50
CA ALA A 122 -6.26 -21.75 25.56
C ALA A 122 -5.95 -22.39 24.20
N VAL A 123 -5.44 -23.63 24.20
CA VAL A 123 -5.20 -24.38 22.96
C VAL A 123 -6.52 -24.67 22.24
N LEU A 124 -7.54 -25.16 22.94
CA LEU A 124 -8.83 -25.46 22.33
C LEU A 124 -9.51 -24.21 21.78
N LEU A 125 -9.61 -23.14 22.57
CA LEU A 125 -10.23 -21.89 22.15
C LEU A 125 -9.41 -21.18 21.06
N GLY A 126 -8.09 -21.16 21.20
CA GLY A 126 -7.19 -20.55 20.23
C GLY A 126 -7.25 -21.25 18.87
N SER A 127 -7.02 -22.57 18.85
CA SER A 127 -7.05 -23.34 17.60
C SER A 127 -8.43 -23.34 16.93
N SER A 128 -9.52 -23.51 17.69
CA SER A 128 -10.88 -23.50 17.11
C SER A 128 -11.28 -22.12 16.60
N ALA A 129 -10.95 -21.04 17.32
CA ALA A 129 -11.24 -19.68 16.87
C ALA A 129 -10.42 -19.31 15.63
N THR A 130 -9.12 -19.66 15.60
CA THR A 130 -8.28 -19.39 14.43
C THR A 130 -8.72 -20.22 13.23
N LEU A 131 -9.06 -21.50 13.41
CA LEU A 131 -9.61 -22.34 12.34
C LEU A 131 -10.92 -21.77 11.78
N ALA A 132 -11.86 -21.41 12.65
CA ALA A 132 -13.13 -20.80 12.24
C ALA A 132 -12.89 -19.47 11.51
N GLY A 133 -11.99 -18.63 12.02
CA GLY A 133 -11.61 -17.37 11.40
C GLY A 133 -10.96 -17.56 10.03
N MET A 134 -10.09 -18.56 9.87
CA MET A 134 -9.49 -18.91 8.58
C MET A 134 -10.52 -19.39 7.57
N VAL A 135 -11.47 -20.25 7.99
CA VAL A 135 -12.54 -20.74 7.11
C VAL A 135 -13.45 -19.61 6.66
N VAL A 136 -13.87 -18.73 7.59
CA VAL A 136 -14.71 -17.58 7.26
C VAL A 136 -13.93 -16.58 6.39
N GLY A 137 -12.69 -16.26 6.75
CA GLY A 137 -11.85 -15.31 6.02
C GLY A 137 -11.54 -15.78 4.60
N ALA A 138 -11.14 -17.04 4.44
CA ALA A 138 -10.93 -17.66 3.13
C ALA A 138 -12.25 -17.70 2.34
N GLY A 139 -13.37 -18.09 2.96
CA GLY A 139 -14.68 -18.11 2.30
C GLY A 139 -15.12 -16.74 1.80
N VAL A 140 -14.93 -15.68 2.60
CA VAL A 140 -15.21 -14.29 2.21
C VAL A 140 -14.29 -13.86 1.07
N ALA A 141 -12.99 -14.16 1.15
CA ALA A 141 -12.02 -13.83 0.10
C ALA A 141 -12.37 -14.53 -1.24
N ILE A 142 -12.71 -15.82 -1.19
CA ILE A 142 -13.15 -16.59 -2.36
C ILE A 142 -14.44 -16.01 -2.95
N ALA A 143 -15.41 -15.64 -2.10
CA ALA A 143 -16.67 -15.07 -2.55
C ALA A 143 -16.53 -13.66 -3.14
N LEU A 144 -15.55 -12.87 -2.66
CA LEU A 144 -15.31 -11.52 -3.14
C LEU A 144 -14.32 -11.46 -4.31
N TRP A 145 -13.51 -12.50 -4.51
CA TRP A 145 -12.58 -12.65 -5.63
C TRP A 145 -13.18 -12.25 -6.99
N PRO A 146 -14.36 -12.75 -7.42
CA PRO A 146 -14.92 -12.38 -8.73
C PRO A 146 -15.31 -10.89 -8.83
N ILE A 147 -15.60 -10.23 -7.70
CA ILE A 147 -15.91 -8.80 -7.68
C ILE A 147 -14.61 -8.00 -7.75
N LEU A 148 -13.59 -8.42 -7.01
CA LEU A 148 -12.28 -7.77 -7.01
C LEU A 148 -11.54 -7.93 -8.34
N THR A 149 -11.83 -8.99 -9.08
CA THR A 149 -11.22 -9.31 -10.39
C THR A 149 -12.17 -9.05 -11.56
N SER A 150 -13.25 -8.30 -11.32
CA SER A 150 -14.22 -7.96 -12.36
C SER A 150 -13.71 -6.89 -13.33
N ASP A 151 -12.61 -6.21 -12.99
CA ASP A 151 -11.97 -5.26 -13.88
C ASP A 151 -11.05 -6.01 -14.87
N PRO A 152 -11.36 -6.02 -16.17
CA PRO A 152 -10.55 -6.70 -17.17
C PRO A 152 -9.17 -6.05 -17.38
N ALA A 153 -9.01 -4.78 -16.96
CA ALA A 153 -7.77 -4.01 -17.11
C ALA A 153 -6.63 -4.53 -16.21
N ASP A 154 -6.96 -5.22 -15.13
CA ASP A 154 -5.99 -5.73 -14.16
C ASP A 154 -5.75 -7.24 -14.37
N VAL A 155 -4.51 -7.61 -14.70
CA VAL A 155 -4.11 -9.01 -14.79
C VAL A 155 -4.00 -9.59 -13.37
N HIS A 156 -5.03 -10.30 -12.95
CA HIS A 156 -5.04 -11.00 -11.69
C HIS A 156 -4.53 -12.44 -11.85
N GLY A 157 -3.57 -12.83 -11.00
CA GLY A 157 -3.10 -14.21 -10.93
C GLY A 157 -4.22 -15.18 -10.51
N PRO A 158 -4.07 -16.50 -10.74
CA PRO A 158 -5.04 -17.47 -10.28
C PRO A 158 -5.26 -17.35 -8.77
N LEU A 159 -6.50 -17.60 -8.32
CA LEU A 159 -6.83 -17.65 -6.90
C LEU A 159 -6.01 -18.76 -6.23
N ASP A 160 -4.89 -18.39 -5.63
CA ASP A 160 -4.07 -19.26 -4.82
C ASP A 160 -4.37 -19.01 -3.34
N VAL A 161 -4.69 -20.10 -2.63
CA VAL A 161 -4.91 -20.08 -1.19
C VAL A 161 -3.66 -20.63 -0.55
N PRO A 162 -2.73 -19.76 -0.07
CA PRO A 162 -1.42 -20.21 0.37
C PRO A 162 -1.53 -20.99 1.68
N SER A 163 -1.58 -22.32 1.55
CA SER A 163 -1.73 -23.24 2.67
C SER A 163 -0.64 -23.06 3.74
N GLY A 164 0.59 -22.69 3.34
CA GLY A 164 1.68 -22.36 4.27
C GLY A 164 1.37 -21.17 5.18
N HIS A 165 0.85 -20.06 4.62
CA HIS A 165 0.45 -18.88 5.39
C HIS A 165 -0.73 -19.20 6.32
N LEU A 166 -1.67 -20.03 5.87
CA LEU A 166 -2.78 -20.52 6.69
C LEU A 166 -2.29 -21.33 7.90
N VAL A 167 -1.34 -22.24 7.72
CA VAL A 167 -0.74 -23.01 8.83
C VAL A 167 0.03 -22.08 9.78
N LEU A 168 0.76 -21.10 9.26
CA LEU A 168 1.46 -20.10 10.06
C LEU A 168 0.49 -19.27 10.91
N LEU A 169 -0.62 -18.81 10.31
CA LEU A 169 -1.69 -18.08 11.01
C LEU A 169 -2.32 -18.95 12.12
N LEU A 170 -2.59 -20.23 11.84
CA LEU A 170 -3.07 -21.18 12.83
C LEU A 170 -2.10 -21.29 14.00
N ALA A 171 -0.81 -21.46 13.73
CA ALA A 171 0.22 -21.54 14.75
C ALA A 171 0.30 -20.25 15.58
N LEU A 172 0.38 -19.08 14.94
CA LEU A 172 0.48 -17.79 15.60
C LEU A 172 -0.76 -17.45 16.44
N GLY A 173 -1.97 -17.71 15.92
CA GLY A 173 -3.22 -17.53 16.64
C GLY A 173 -3.32 -18.43 17.89
N THR A 174 -2.85 -19.67 17.78
CA THR A 174 -2.81 -20.58 18.93
C THR A 174 -1.75 -20.17 19.94
N LEU A 175 -0.57 -19.73 19.48
CA LEU A 175 0.54 -19.27 20.33
C LEU A 175 0.21 -17.98 21.08
N THR A 176 -0.52 -17.05 20.47
CA THR A 176 -0.98 -15.81 21.13
C THR A 176 -2.00 -16.11 22.24
N ALA A 177 -2.92 -17.06 22.03
CA ALA A 177 -3.83 -17.56 23.06
C ALA A 177 -3.07 -18.23 24.22
N LEU A 178 -2.11 -19.11 23.89
CA LEU A 178 -1.22 -19.76 24.86
C LEU A 178 -0.42 -18.74 25.69
N GLY A 179 0.19 -17.75 25.03
CA GLY A 179 0.97 -16.69 25.66
C GLY A 179 0.13 -15.87 26.65
N SER A 180 -1.10 -15.53 26.25
CA SER A 180 -2.06 -14.83 27.12
C SER A 180 -2.45 -15.68 28.33
N ALA A 181 -2.75 -16.96 28.13
CA ALA A 181 -3.07 -17.89 29.22
C ALA A 181 -1.89 -18.09 30.18
N LEU A 182 -0.66 -18.20 29.65
CA LEU A 182 0.58 -18.28 30.45
C LEU A 182 0.76 -17.06 31.34
N MET A 183 0.53 -15.85 30.82
CA MET A 183 0.59 -14.61 31.59
C MET A 183 -0.40 -14.63 32.76
N THR A 184 -1.66 -15.02 32.52
CA THR A 184 -2.67 -15.11 33.59
C THR A 184 -2.32 -16.18 34.63
N ALA A 185 -1.79 -17.33 34.20
CA ALA A 185 -1.51 -18.46 35.07
C ALA A 185 -0.22 -18.32 35.89
N ARG A 186 0.69 -17.39 35.50
CA ARG A 186 1.83 -16.97 36.33
C ARG A 186 1.38 -16.26 37.60
N GLY A 187 0.26 -15.52 37.55
CA GLY A 187 -0.29 -14.79 38.70
C GLY A 187 -0.97 -15.65 39.78
N LEU A 188 -1.24 -16.94 39.53
CA LEU A 188 -1.97 -17.84 40.43
C LEU A 188 -1.13 -18.40 41.61
N GLY A 189 -0.08 -17.71 42.06
CA GLY A 189 0.75 -18.14 43.20
C GLY A 189 0.01 -18.08 44.56
N ARG A 190 0.63 -18.61 45.63
CA ARG A 190 0.04 -18.69 46.99
C ARG A 190 -0.53 -17.35 47.53
N LEU A 191 0.05 -16.21 47.14
CA LEU A 191 -0.41 -14.87 47.50
C LEU A 191 -1.79 -14.49 46.92
N ALA A 192 -2.17 -15.07 45.77
CA ALA A 192 -3.46 -14.84 45.13
C ALA A 192 -4.61 -15.60 45.81
N LEU A 193 -4.34 -16.74 46.47
CA LEU A 193 -5.37 -17.55 47.11
C LEU A 193 -5.96 -16.84 48.35
N ILE A 194 -5.09 -16.29 49.20
CA ILE A 194 -5.49 -15.59 50.43
C ILE A 194 -6.20 -14.26 50.09
N SER A 195 -5.71 -13.53 49.10
CA SER A 195 -6.30 -12.25 48.67
C SER A 195 -7.59 -12.42 47.85
N ALA A 196 -7.75 -13.54 47.12
CA ALA A 196 -8.99 -13.89 46.43
C ALA A 196 -10.12 -14.24 47.42
N LEU A 197 -9.80 -14.88 48.55
CA LEU A 197 -10.76 -15.17 49.63
C LEU A 197 -11.26 -13.89 50.34
N HIS A 198 -10.42 -12.86 50.40
CA HIS A 198 -10.76 -11.57 51.03
C HIS A 198 -11.39 -10.56 50.07
N GLY A 199 -11.46 -10.84 48.76
CA GLY A 199 -12.09 -9.96 47.76
C GLY A 199 -11.36 -8.64 47.47
N THR A 200 -10.11 -8.47 47.91
CA THR A 200 -9.42 -7.16 47.96
C THR A 200 -8.23 -6.99 47.00
N VAL A 201 -8.18 -7.73 45.89
CA VAL A 201 -7.02 -7.69 44.97
C VAL A 201 -6.90 -6.31 44.29
N ARG A 202 -5.98 -5.47 44.78
CA ARG A 202 -5.51 -4.26 44.09
C ARG A 202 -4.36 -4.62 43.15
N SER A 203 -4.40 -4.10 41.93
CA SER A 203 -3.26 -4.17 41.00
C SER A 203 -2.03 -3.53 41.63
N ALA A 204 -0.86 -4.17 41.51
CA ALA A 204 0.39 -3.60 41.98
C ALA A 204 0.62 -2.21 41.32
N PRO A 205 1.14 -1.22 42.07
CA PRO A 205 1.44 0.09 41.50
C PRO A 205 2.51 -0.05 40.41
N PRO A 206 2.38 0.64 39.26
CA PRO A 206 3.46 0.69 38.28
C PRO A 206 4.71 1.28 38.94
N GLY A 207 5.88 0.70 38.65
CA GLY A 207 7.16 1.24 39.10
C GLY A 207 7.29 2.71 38.69
N ARG A 208 7.90 3.55 39.53
CA ARG A 208 8.05 4.99 39.28
C ARG A 208 8.77 5.30 37.95
N GLY A 209 9.61 4.39 37.46
CA GLY A 209 10.32 4.50 36.19
C GLY A 209 9.53 4.08 34.94
N ALA A 210 8.39 3.41 35.07
CA ALA A 210 7.59 2.95 33.93
C ALA A 210 7.18 4.06 32.92
N PRO A 211 6.70 5.25 33.35
CA PRO A 211 6.37 6.31 32.40
C PRO A 211 7.60 6.86 31.69
N ILE A 212 8.74 6.98 32.38
CA ILE A 212 10.00 7.48 31.79
C ILE A 212 10.50 6.48 30.74
N ALA A 213 10.53 5.18 31.09
CA ALA A 213 10.88 4.12 30.16
C ALA A 213 9.92 4.10 28.95
N GLY A 214 8.62 4.28 29.18
CA GLY A 214 7.62 4.36 28.11
C GLY A 214 7.84 5.55 27.18
N THR A 215 8.13 6.74 27.71
CA THR A 215 8.43 7.93 26.89
C THR A 215 9.74 7.80 26.12
N LEU A 216 10.77 7.20 26.72
CA LEU A 216 12.04 6.96 26.04
C LEU A 216 11.88 5.93 24.92
N LEU A 217 11.12 4.86 25.16
CA LEU A 217 10.84 3.83 24.16
C LEU A 217 9.95 4.34 23.02
N LEU A 218 8.99 5.22 23.33
CA LEU A 218 8.20 5.92 22.32
C LEU A 218 9.10 6.79 21.43
N ALA A 219 9.95 7.62 22.06
CA ALA A 219 10.86 8.49 21.34
C ALA A 219 11.85 7.71 20.48
N SER A 220 12.43 6.62 21.01
CA SER A 220 13.36 5.79 20.24
C SER A 220 12.68 5.02 19.11
N GLY A 221 11.45 4.53 19.32
CA GLY A 221 10.67 3.85 18.29
C GLY A 221 10.30 4.78 17.13
N VAL A 222 9.82 6.00 17.44
CA VAL A 222 9.55 7.02 16.42
C VAL A 222 10.85 7.44 15.73
N ALA A 223 11.93 7.66 16.48
CA ALA A 223 13.23 8.00 15.88
C ALA A 223 13.75 6.90 14.94
N ALA A 224 13.58 5.62 15.29
CA ALA A 224 13.94 4.50 14.43
C ALA A 224 13.08 4.45 13.16
N ALA A 225 11.77 4.68 13.27
CA ALA A 225 10.89 4.77 12.11
C ALA A 225 11.27 5.93 11.18
N TRP A 226 11.77 7.04 11.73
CA TRP A 226 12.25 8.19 10.95
C TRP A 226 13.65 8.02 10.39
N SER A 227 14.51 7.22 11.02
CA SER A 227 15.87 6.95 10.51
C SER A 227 15.89 6.21 9.18
N THR A 228 14.77 5.64 8.74
CA THR A 228 14.68 5.04 7.41
C THR A 228 14.77 6.06 6.28
N ARG A 229 14.48 7.34 6.54
CA ARG A 229 14.59 8.44 5.56
C ARG A 229 16.02 8.75 5.14
N ILE A 230 17.02 8.30 5.91
CA ILE A 230 18.44 8.52 5.62
C ILE A 230 19.14 7.25 5.12
N MET A 231 18.38 6.17 4.89
CA MET A 231 18.88 4.90 4.37
C MET A 231 18.70 4.86 2.85
N ASP A 232 19.63 4.21 2.14
CA ASP A 232 19.58 4.07 0.68
C ASP A 232 18.70 2.87 0.28
N PRO A 233 17.56 3.09 -0.40
CA PRO A 233 16.65 2.01 -0.78
C PRO A 233 17.27 0.99 -1.72
N ALA A 234 18.21 1.38 -2.59
CA ALA A 234 18.81 0.49 -3.58
C ALA A 234 19.62 -0.64 -2.94
N THR A 235 20.21 -0.38 -1.76
CA THR A 235 21.08 -1.34 -1.07
C THR A 235 20.49 -1.88 0.24
N GLN A 236 19.49 -1.20 0.82
CA GLN A 236 19.03 -1.47 2.19
C GLN A 236 17.52 -1.73 2.35
N GLY A 237 16.77 -2.01 1.27
CA GLY A 237 15.30 -2.20 1.32
C GLY A 237 14.78 -3.10 2.45
N THR A 238 15.36 -4.29 2.64
CA THR A 238 14.97 -5.20 3.73
C THR A 238 15.24 -4.61 5.12
N LEU A 239 16.39 -3.95 5.30
CA LEU A 239 16.76 -3.34 6.56
C LEU A 239 15.83 -2.18 6.91
N ILE A 240 15.48 -1.35 5.93
CA ILE A 240 14.52 -0.24 6.07
C ILE A 240 13.21 -0.74 6.67
N ALA A 241 12.65 -1.80 6.08
CA ALA A 241 11.37 -2.33 6.55
C ALA A 241 11.45 -2.96 7.94
N VAL A 242 12.53 -3.70 8.25
CA VAL A 242 12.75 -4.25 9.60
C VAL A 242 12.89 -3.13 10.64
N VAL A 243 13.68 -2.09 10.35
CA VAL A 243 13.87 -0.95 11.24
C VAL A 243 12.57 -0.18 11.44
N TRP A 244 11.80 0.04 10.37
CA TRP A 244 10.50 0.70 10.45
C TRP A 244 9.49 -0.09 11.28
N MET A 245 9.35 -1.39 11.02
CA MET A 245 8.43 -2.27 11.75
C MET A 245 8.80 -2.38 13.23
N THR A 246 10.08 -2.59 13.54
CA THR A 246 10.57 -2.67 14.92
C THR A 246 10.45 -1.32 15.64
N GLY A 247 10.69 -0.21 14.95
CA GLY A 247 10.47 1.14 15.45
C GLY A 247 9.00 1.42 15.77
N GLY A 248 8.08 1.07 14.86
CA GLY A 248 6.63 1.18 15.07
C GLY A 248 6.15 0.34 16.26
N LEU A 249 6.63 -0.90 16.40
CA LEU A 249 6.29 -1.77 17.52
C LEU A 249 6.85 -1.26 18.85
N ALA A 250 8.09 -0.74 18.86
CA ALA A 250 8.67 -0.09 20.03
C ALA A 250 7.87 1.16 20.43
N ALA A 251 7.46 1.97 19.46
CA ALA A 251 6.67 3.17 19.69
C ALA A 251 5.30 2.81 20.30
N LEU A 252 4.62 1.81 19.75
CA LEU A 252 3.39 1.24 20.29
C LEU A 252 3.57 0.78 21.74
N ALA A 253 4.60 -0.03 22.02
CA ALA A 253 4.91 -0.49 23.37
C ALA A 253 5.19 0.69 24.34
N GLY A 254 5.88 1.73 23.87
CA GLY A 254 6.15 2.96 24.63
C GLY A 254 4.87 3.68 25.05
N VAL A 255 3.91 3.86 24.13
CA VAL A 255 2.60 4.46 24.45
C VAL A 255 1.83 3.60 25.47
N LEU A 256 1.83 2.28 25.31
CA LEU A 256 1.16 1.37 26.24
C LEU A 256 1.75 1.44 27.66
N LEU A 257 3.08 1.53 27.79
CA LEU A 257 3.76 1.74 29.07
C LEU A 257 3.45 3.11 29.70
N GLY A 258 3.26 4.14 28.87
CA GLY A 258 2.89 5.49 29.31
C GLY A 258 1.41 5.66 29.69
N THR A 259 0.53 4.80 29.17
CA THR A 259 -0.94 4.91 29.33
C THR A 259 -1.41 5.02 30.79
N PRO A 260 -0.90 4.26 31.78
CA PRO A 260 -1.28 4.42 33.19
C PRO A 260 -0.96 5.80 33.80
N ALA A 261 0.10 6.46 33.33
CA ALA A 261 0.46 7.80 33.78
C ALA A 261 -0.43 8.85 33.10
N LEU A 262 -0.73 8.64 31.82
CA LEU A 262 -1.62 9.49 31.04
C LEU A 262 -3.05 9.49 31.61
N LEU A 263 -3.60 8.32 31.93
CA LEU A 263 -4.90 8.19 32.62
C LEU A 263 -4.92 8.90 33.99
N ARG A 264 -3.81 8.85 34.74
CA ARG A 264 -3.67 9.61 36.00
C ARG A 264 -3.68 11.11 35.75
N GLY A 265 -2.96 11.59 34.74
CA GLY A 265 -2.98 13.00 34.33
C GLY A 265 -4.40 13.46 33.96
N LEU A 266 -5.08 12.70 33.11
CA LEU A 266 -6.44 12.99 32.69
C LEU A 266 -7.43 13.03 33.86
N SER A 267 -7.27 12.14 34.85
CA SER A 267 -8.10 12.14 36.07
C SER A 267 -7.88 13.36 36.98
N ARG A 268 -6.71 14.01 36.90
CA ARG A 268 -6.43 15.27 37.62
C ARG A 268 -7.01 16.47 36.89
N LEU A 269 -6.89 16.49 35.56
CA LEU A 269 -7.40 17.56 34.71
C LEU A 269 -8.95 17.57 34.63
N GLY A 270 -9.59 16.40 34.76
CA GLY A 270 -11.06 16.25 34.72
C GLY A 270 -11.82 16.77 35.95
N GLY A 271 -11.23 17.62 36.79
CA GLY A 271 -11.86 18.16 38.00
C GLY A 271 -13.13 18.98 37.72
N SER A 272 -13.15 19.70 36.60
CA SER A 272 -14.29 20.51 36.13
C SER A 272 -15.33 19.72 35.33
N ALA A 273 -15.05 18.46 34.99
CA ALA A 273 -15.96 17.64 34.18
C ALA A 273 -17.26 17.31 34.95
N PRO A 274 -18.38 17.02 34.24
CA PRO A 274 -19.62 16.54 34.84
C PRO A 274 -19.39 15.34 35.77
N VAL A 275 -20.25 15.18 36.79
CA VAL A 275 -20.08 14.18 37.86
C VAL A 275 -19.84 12.77 37.31
N THR A 276 -20.57 12.37 36.26
CA THR A 276 -20.44 11.07 35.60
C THR A 276 -19.06 10.88 34.96
N ALA A 277 -18.57 11.87 34.21
CA ALA A 277 -17.24 11.83 33.59
C ALA A 277 -16.12 11.84 34.64
N ARG A 278 -16.28 12.63 35.71
CA ARG A 278 -15.32 12.70 36.81
C ARG A 278 -15.23 11.38 37.58
N MET A 279 -16.37 10.73 37.82
CA MET A 279 -16.42 9.41 38.43
C MET A 279 -15.76 8.36 37.54
N ALA A 280 -16.07 8.35 36.24
CA ALA A 280 -15.47 7.42 35.27
C ALA A 280 -13.94 7.59 35.21
N LEU A 281 -13.43 8.81 35.05
CA LEU A 281 -11.99 9.08 35.01
C LEU A 281 -11.25 8.66 36.29
N ARG A 282 -11.87 8.87 37.46
CA ARG A 282 -11.28 8.43 38.75
C ARG A 282 -11.32 6.92 38.94
N ASP A 283 -12.33 6.23 38.39
CA ASP A 283 -12.39 4.77 38.41
C ASP A 283 -11.34 4.16 37.46
N LEU A 284 -11.24 4.69 36.24
CA LEU A 284 -10.21 4.30 35.26
C LEU A 284 -8.78 4.48 35.80
N ALA A 285 -8.52 5.60 36.48
CA ALA A 285 -7.23 5.86 37.11
C ALA A 285 -6.94 4.95 38.32
N ARG A 286 -7.95 4.29 38.90
CA ARG A 286 -7.78 3.27 39.95
C ARG A 286 -7.56 1.89 39.34
N GLN A 287 -8.32 1.53 38.31
CA GLN A 287 -8.28 0.23 37.63
C GLN A 287 -7.34 0.22 36.42
N ARG A 288 -6.10 0.68 36.61
CA ARG A 288 -5.17 1.02 35.51
C ARG A 288 -4.87 -0.14 34.57
N GLY A 289 -4.58 -1.33 35.10
CA GLY A 289 -4.21 -2.50 34.27
C GLY A 289 -5.34 -2.93 33.31
N ARG A 290 -6.59 -2.69 33.70
CA ARG A 290 -7.76 -2.95 32.85
C ARG A 290 -7.92 -1.89 31.77
N ALA A 291 -7.82 -0.62 32.18
CA ALA A 291 -7.91 0.50 31.26
C ALA A 291 -6.82 0.44 30.18
N THR A 292 -5.58 0.09 30.53
CA THR A 292 -4.49 -0.08 29.55
C THR A 292 -4.75 -1.19 28.56
N ALA A 293 -5.29 -2.33 29.00
CA ALA A 293 -5.59 -3.45 28.10
C ALA A 293 -6.67 -3.08 27.08
N THR A 294 -7.69 -2.32 27.52
CA THR A 294 -8.74 -1.80 26.63
C THR A 294 -8.18 -0.78 25.63
N VAL A 295 -7.34 0.14 26.11
CA VAL A 295 -6.68 1.12 25.24
C VAL A 295 -5.79 0.42 24.22
N ALA A 296 -5.04 -0.61 24.63
CA ALA A 296 -4.11 -1.32 23.74
C ALA A 296 -4.80 -1.94 22.53
N SER A 297 -5.93 -2.61 22.74
CA SER A 297 -6.70 -3.24 21.66
C SER A 297 -7.17 -2.23 20.62
N VAL A 298 -7.73 -1.09 21.05
CA VAL A 298 -8.26 -0.08 20.12
C VAL A 298 -7.15 0.74 19.48
N LEU A 299 -6.11 1.07 20.25
CA LEU A 299 -4.99 1.89 19.80
C LEU A 299 -4.20 1.20 18.68
N GLY A 300 -3.97 -0.11 18.79
CA GLY A 300 -3.24 -0.89 17.78
C GLY A 300 -3.91 -0.84 16.40
N GLY A 301 -5.21 -1.15 16.35
CA GLY A 301 -5.97 -1.10 15.08
C GLY A 301 -6.04 0.30 14.48
N VAL A 302 -6.31 1.32 15.30
CA VAL A 302 -6.37 2.71 14.80
C VAL A 302 -5.01 3.22 14.35
N MET A 303 -3.93 2.87 15.05
CA MET A 303 -2.56 3.18 14.63
C MET A 303 -2.29 2.63 13.24
N MET A 304 -2.53 1.34 13.06
CA MET A 304 -2.26 0.66 11.81
C MET A 304 -3.10 1.23 10.65
N LEU A 305 -4.40 1.40 10.87
CA LEU A 305 -5.29 1.98 9.88
C LEU A 305 -4.83 3.38 9.47
N THR A 306 -4.46 4.21 10.44
CA THR A 306 -4.00 5.58 10.17
C THR A 306 -2.64 5.60 9.48
N THR A 307 -1.73 4.67 9.81
CA THR A 307 -0.47 4.48 9.09
C THR A 307 -0.71 4.16 7.62
N VAL A 308 -1.56 3.17 7.31
CA VAL A 308 -1.89 2.78 5.92
C VAL A 308 -2.48 3.96 5.16
N TRP A 309 -3.48 4.65 5.73
CA TRP A 309 -4.11 5.80 5.09
C TRP A 309 -3.18 6.99 4.89
N THR A 310 -2.22 7.22 5.79
CA THR A 310 -1.23 8.30 5.62
C THR A 310 -0.35 8.04 4.40
N VAL A 311 0.07 6.79 4.19
CA VAL A 311 0.86 6.42 3.00
C VAL A 311 0.02 6.55 1.74
N MET A 312 -1.23 6.06 1.77
CA MET A 312 -2.13 6.10 0.62
C MET A 312 -2.51 7.52 0.20
N ASP A 313 -3.00 8.36 1.12
CA ASP A 313 -3.39 9.74 0.79
C ASP A 313 -2.19 10.53 0.26
N SER A 314 -0.99 10.24 0.78
CA SER A 314 0.24 10.86 0.30
C SER A 314 0.61 10.40 -1.11
N ALA A 315 0.50 9.10 -1.40
CA ALA A 315 0.72 8.55 -2.74
C ALA A 315 -0.28 9.12 -3.74
N GLN A 316 -1.58 9.14 -3.41
CA GLN A 316 -2.61 9.74 -4.27
C GLN A 316 -2.41 11.25 -4.45
N ALA A 317 -2.01 11.98 -3.41
CA ALA A 317 -1.67 13.39 -3.53
C ALA A 317 -0.44 13.62 -4.40
N PHE A 318 0.55 12.71 -4.34
CA PHE A 318 1.73 12.76 -5.18
C PHE A 318 1.40 12.50 -6.64
N GLU A 319 0.67 11.42 -6.93
CA GLU A 319 0.18 11.10 -8.27
C GLU A 319 -0.68 12.23 -8.82
N GLY A 320 -1.59 12.81 -8.02
CA GLY A 320 -2.43 13.91 -8.47
C GLY A 320 -1.67 15.22 -8.75
N ARG A 321 -0.59 15.51 -8.01
CA ARG A 321 0.24 16.71 -8.25
C ARG A 321 1.20 16.54 -9.43
N HIS A 322 1.72 15.33 -9.65
CA HIS A 322 2.61 15.00 -10.75
C HIS A 322 1.86 14.36 -11.93
N TYR A 323 0.54 14.46 -11.92
CA TYR A 323 -0.29 13.92 -12.97
C TYR A 323 -0.02 14.67 -14.27
N ILE A 324 0.39 13.93 -15.30
CA ILE A 324 0.55 14.44 -16.65
C ILE A 324 -0.46 13.70 -17.53
N PRO A 325 -1.40 14.41 -18.17
CA PRO A 325 -2.39 13.76 -19.04
C PRO A 325 -1.68 13.13 -20.24
N THR A 326 -2.07 11.88 -20.54
CA THR A 326 -1.44 11.09 -21.61
C THR A 326 -1.99 11.43 -22.99
N ALA A 327 -3.23 11.91 -23.04
CA ALA A 327 -3.88 12.42 -24.24
C ALA A 327 -4.64 13.73 -23.94
N ARG A 328 -5.46 14.21 -24.88
CA ARG A 328 -6.42 15.29 -24.58
C ARG A 328 -7.59 14.75 -23.79
N TYR A 329 -8.22 15.62 -22.98
CA TYR A 329 -9.44 15.27 -22.27
C TYR A 329 -10.51 14.72 -23.23
N GLY A 330 -10.99 13.51 -22.95
CA GLY A 330 -11.98 12.81 -23.77
C GLY A 330 -11.41 12.01 -24.93
N GLN A 331 -10.10 12.00 -25.13
CA GLN A 331 -9.43 11.20 -26.16
C GLN A 331 -9.07 9.82 -25.61
N GLY A 332 -9.12 8.81 -26.47
CA GLY A 332 -8.71 7.44 -26.14
C GLY A 332 -7.27 7.17 -26.57
N THR A 333 -6.56 6.36 -25.78
CA THR A 333 -5.26 5.77 -26.10
C THR A 333 -5.39 4.26 -26.04
N VAL A 334 -4.98 3.57 -27.10
CA VAL A 334 -4.85 2.11 -27.12
C VAL A 334 -3.36 1.79 -27.17
N ASP A 335 -2.88 1.14 -26.13
CA ASP A 335 -1.48 0.75 -26.01
C ASP A 335 -1.28 -0.63 -26.65
N THR A 336 -0.30 -0.75 -27.54
CA THR A 336 -0.04 -2.03 -28.23
C THR A 336 1.29 -2.61 -27.75
N ALA A 337 1.24 -3.86 -27.29
CA ALA A 337 2.42 -4.57 -26.79
C ALA A 337 3.32 -5.15 -27.91
N GLY A 338 3.08 -4.82 -29.20
CA GLY A 338 3.77 -5.45 -30.32
C GLY A 338 3.90 -4.56 -31.56
N ASP A 339 5.07 -4.60 -32.18
CA ASP A 339 5.53 -3.75 -33.28
C ASP A 339 5.10 -4.25 -34.67
N THR A 340 3.86 -4.75 -34.81
CA THR A 340 3.37 -5.25 -36.12
C THR A 340 2.29 -4.35 -36.69
N ASP A 341 2.55 -3.82 -37.90
CA ASP A 341 1.57 -3.07 -38.70
C ASP A 341 0.24 -3.81 -38.87
N ALA A 342 0.27 -5.15 -38.87
CA ALA A 342 -0.91 -6.02 -38.95
C ALA A 342 -1.81 -5.92 -37.70
N GLY A 343 -1.23 -5.83 -36.50
CA GLY A 343 -1.99 -5.61 -35.26
C GLY A 343 -2.65 -4.23 -35.24
N MET A 344 -1.95 -3.20 -35.70
CA MET A 344 -2.47 -1.83 -35.77
C MET A 344 -3.64 -1.66 -36.74
N VAL A 345 -3.60 -2.31 -37.90
CA VAL A 345 -4.74 -2.28 -38.85
C VAL A 345 -5.98 -2.94 -38.24
N GLY A 346 -5.80 -3.99 -37.43
CA GLY A 346 -6.88 -4.62 -36.67
C GLY A 346 -7.54 -3.66 -35.68
N ILE A 347 -6.74 -2.87 -34.95
CA ILE A 347 -7.24 -1.87 -34.00
C ILE A 347 -8.07 -0.80 -34.69
N GLU A 348 -7.56 -0.26 -35.81
CA GLU A 348 -8.31 0.76 -36.55
C GLU A 348 -9.63 0.23 -37.07
N ALA A 349 -9.65 -1.00 -37.59
CA ALA A 349 -10.88 -1.66 -38.01
C ALA A 349 -11.85 -1.86 -36.84
N SER A 350 -11.36 -2.32 -35.67
CA SER A 350 -12.17 -2.49 -34.47
C SER A 350 -12.77 -1.17 -33.98
N VAL A 351 -11.97 -0.09 -33.93
CA VAL A 351 -12.45 1.25 -33.55
C VAL A 351 -13.53 1.75 -34.51
N HIS A 352 -13.30 1.67 -35.82
CA HIS A 352 -14.28 2.12 -36.82
C HIS A 352 -15.52 1.22 -36.90
N SER A 353 -15.44 -0.03 -36.46
CA SER A 353 -16.60 -0.93 -36.38
C SER A 353 -17.58 -0.52 -35.28
N VAL A 354 -17.09 0.08 -34.20
CA VAL A 354 -17.91 0.56 -33.09
C VAL A 354 -18.57 1.89 -33.46
N ASP A 355 -17.80 2.81 -34.02
CA ASP A 355 -18.32 4.07 -34.54
C ASP A 355 -17.44 4.58 -35.69
N PRO A 356 -17.97 4.67 -36.93
CA PRO A 356 -17.20 5.08 -38.10
C PRO A 356 -16.81 6.56 -38.09
N VAL A 357 -17.34 7.36 -37.16
CA VAL A 357 -16.99 8.78 -37.01
C VAL A 357 -15.68 8.97 -36.24
N LEU A 358 -15.27 7.97 -35.45
CA LEU A 358 -14.02 7.99 -34.70
C LEU A 358 -12.82 8.03 -35.64
N ARG A 359 -11.79 8.78 -35.23
CA ARG A 359 -10.54 8.92 -35.98
C ARG A 359 -9.39 8.34 -35.20
N THR A 360 -8.58 7.54 -35.87
CA THR A 360 -7.36 6.96 -35.30
C THR A 360 -6.12 7.74 -35.77
N ALA A 361 -5.11 7.85 -34.92
CA ALA A 361 -3.76 8.28 -35.30
C ALA A 361 -2.74 7.34 -34.69
N ARG A 362 -1.76 6.95 -35.50
CA ARG A 362 -0.66 6.08 -35.08
C ARG A 362 0.52 6.91 -34.65
N LEU A 363 0.93 6.73 -33.40
CA LEU A 363 2.12 7.37 -32.85
C LEU A 363 3.05 6.31 -32.27
N ALA A 364 4.35 6.56 -32.37
CA ALA A 364 5.36 5.70 -31.79
C ALA A 364 6.50 6.52 -31.18
N GLY A 365 7.19 5.93 -30.22
CA GLY A 365 8.46 6.42 -29.71
C GLY A 365 9.60 5.87 -30.55
N VAL A 366 10.79 6.45 -30.42
CA VAL A 366 12.00 5.85 -31.00
C VAL A 366 12.42 4.66 -30.14
N ALA A 367 12.63 3.53 -30.80
CA ALA A 367 13.20 2.33 -30.20
C ALA A 367 14.58 2.65 -29.66
N MET A 368 14.74 2.43 -28.37
CA MET A 368 16.07 2.33 -27.78
C MET A 368 16.56 0.90 -28.03
N PRO A 369 17.77 0.68 -28.59
CA PRO A 369 18.30 -0.66 -28.79
C PRO A 369 18.20 -1.45 -27.49
N THR A 370 17.65 -2.66 -27.57
CA THR A 370 17.43 -3.52 -26.41
C THR A 370 18.73 -4.21 -25.98
N PRO A 371 18.93 -4.46 -24.68
CA PRO A 371 20.02 -5.31 -24.22
C PRO A 371 20.06 -6.67 -24.88
N GLY A 372 21.18 -6.96 -25.55
CA GLY A 372 21.49 -8.28 -26.10
C GLY A 372 21.30 -8.45 -27.61
N VAL A 373 20.93 -7.40 -28.36
CA VAL A 373 20.99 -7.42 -29.83
C VAL A 373 22.30 -6.78 -30.30
N GLU A 374 23.03 -7.42 -31.21
CA GLU A 374 24.28 -6.89 -31.76
C GLU A 374 23.99 -5.59 -32.55
N GLY A 375 24.13 -4.46 -31.86
CA GLY A 375 23.92 -3.11 -32.36
C GLY A 375 24.24 -2.13 -31.23
N ASP A 376 25.01 -1.09 -31.52
CA ASP A 376 25.44 -0.09 -30.54
C ASP A 376 24.23 0.40 -29.71
N PHE A 377 24.34 0.38 -28.38
CA PHE A 377 23.31 0.87 -27.45
C PHE A 377 23.18 2.38 -27.51
N LEU A 378 22.63 2.87 -28.60
CA LEU A 378 22.62 4.27 -28.94
C LEU A 378 21.43 4.96 -28.28
N THR A 379 21.67 5.51 -27.10
CA THR A 379 20.77 6.52 -26.55
C THR A 379 20.93 7.81 -27.36
N VAL A 380 19.85 8.25 -27.99
CA VAL A 380 19.85 9.53 -28.73
C VAL A 380 19.46 10.65 -27.78
N VAL A 381 20.28 11.69 -27.72
CA VAL A 381 20.01 12.87 -26.90
C VAL A 381 20.14 14.15 -27.71
N ALA A 382 19.36 15.18 -27.37
CA ALA A 382 19.61 16.53 -27.86
C ALA A 382 20.69 17.24 -27.03
N VAL A 383 21.62 17.91 -27.71
CA VAL A 383 22.79 18.56 -27.10
C VAL A 383 22.61 20.07 -27.06
N ARG A 384 22.85 20.68 -25.90
CA ARG A 384 22.82 22.15 -25.73
C ARG A 384 24.06 22.84 -26.31
N LYS A 385 23.91 24.11 -26.69
CA LYS A 385 24.99 24.93 -27.25
C LYS A 385 26.11 25.10 -26.23
N GLY A 386 27.34 24.92 -26.68
CA GLY A 386 28.55 25.09 -25.86
C GLY A 386 28.95 23.85 -25.06
N CYS A 387 28.15 22.78 -25.06
CA CYS A 387 28.52 21.50 -24.45
C CYS A 387 29.43 20.68 -25.38
N ALA A 388 30.46 20.08 -24.78
CA ALA A 388 31.39 19.20 -25.49
C ALA A 388 30.99 17.71 -25.33
N THR A 389 31.49 16.85 -26.22
CA THR A 389 31.19 15.41 -26.19
C THR A 389 31.60 14.67 -24.89
N PRO A 390 32.66 15.04 -24.15
CA PRO A 390 32.98 14.38 -22.87
C PRO A 390 31.94 14.63 -21.78
N GLU A 391 31.35 15.83 -21.75
CA GLU A 391 30.34 16.24 -20.75
C GLU A 391 29.02 15.50 -20.95
N LEU A 392 28.78 14.98 -22.16
CA LEU A 392 27.61 14.18 -22.47
C LEU A 392 27.67 12.77 -21.88
N LEU A 393 28.83 12.27 -21.44
CA LEU A 393 28.98 10.91 -20.90
C LEU A 393 28.78 10.85 -19.38
N GLU A 394 28.86 11.98 -18.66
CA GLU A 394 28.65 12.03 -17.21
C GLU A 394 27.16 11.94 -16.86
N PRO A 395 26.69 10.86 -16.18
CA PRO A 395 25.27 10.71 -15.83
C PRO A 395 24.76 11.82 -14.90
N SER A 396 25.65 12.38 -14.07
CA SER A 396 25.37 13.45 -13.12
C SER A 396 25.25 14.83 -13.77
N ASN A 397 25.65 15.00 -15.03
CA ASN A 397 25.67 16.30 -15.70
C ASN A 397 24.48 16.47 -16.66
N ALA A 398 23.27 16.53 -16.08
CA ALA A 398 22.03 16.79 -16.81
C ALA A 398 22.00 18.17 -17.52
N ARG A 399 23.03 19.02 -17.34
CA ARG A 399 23.14 20.32 -18.00
C ARG A 399 23.44 20.27 -19.49
N CYS A 400 23.92 19.15 -20.04
CA CYS A 400 24.27 19.11 -21.47
C CYS A 400 23.30 18.32 -22.35
N ARG A 401 22.41 17.55 -21.75
CA ARG A 401 21.34 16.80 -22.43
C ARG A 401 20.02 17.56 -22.25
N SER A 402 19.27 17.82 -23.33
CA SER A 402 17.98 18.53 -23.26
C SER A 402 16.76 17.66 -23.59
N MET A 403 16.98 16.53 -24.25
CA MET A 403 15.98 15.52 -24.59
C MET A 403 16.68 14.16 -24.66
N ILE A 404 15.98 13.09 -24.31
CA ILE A 404 16.46 11.70 -24.40
C ILE A 404 15.41 10.92 -25.19
N ALA A 405 15.82 10.18 -26.21
CA ALA A 405 14.91 9.39 -27.03
C ALA A 405 14.11 8.39 -26.18
N GLY A 406 12.81 8.31 -26.48
CA GLY A 406 11.81 7.53 -25.76
C GLY A 406 10.40 8.08 -26.03
N PHE A 407 9.38 7.26 -25.81
CA PHE A 407 7.98 7.57 -26.17
C PHE A 407 7.35 8.67 -25.30
N ARG A 408 7.75 8.81 -24.03
CA ARG A 408 7.14 9.79 -23.11
C ARG A 408 7.85 11.15 -23.10
N ASP A 409 9.19 11.17 -23.12
CA ASP A 409 9.97 12.42 -22.91
C ASP A 409 10.93 12.76 -24.06
N GLY A 410 10.81 12.09 -25.22
CA GLY A 410 11.87 12.05 -26.22
C GLY A 410 11.50 12.46 -27.63
N ILE A 411 11.06 11.49 -28.42
CA ILE A 411 10.85 11.65 -29.86
C ILE A 411 9.55 10.96 -30.20
N LEU A 412 8.61 11.73 -30.74
CA LEU A 412 7.30 11.25 -31.14
C LEU A 412 7.24 11.17 -32.66
N MET A 413 6.97 9.97 -33.14
CA MET A 413 6.94 9.64 -34.55
C MET A 413 5.51 9.43 -35.00
N GLY A 414 5.18 9.94 -36.18
CA GLY A 414 3.86 9.74 -36.78
C GLY A 414 3.84 10.08 -38.26
N SER A 415 2.72 9.79 -38.92
CA SER A 415 2.53 10.25 -40.29
C SER A 415 2.42 11.79 -40.29
N PRO A 416 2.92 12.51 -41.31
CA PRO A 416 2.73 13.96 -41.39
C PRO A 416 1.26 14.37 -41.33
N ALA A 417 0.35 13.55 -41.86
CA ALA A 417 -1.09 13.82 -41.80
C ALA A 417 -1.64 13.74 -40.37
N ASP A 418 -1.25 12.70 -39.62
CA ASP A 418 -1.66 12.53 -38.23
C ASP A 418 -1.07 13.60 -37.33
N LEU A 419 0.23 13.90 -37.48
CA LEU A 419 0.88 14.97 -36.72
C LEU A 419 0.25 16.34 -37.03
N THR A 420 -0.03 16.65 -38.31
CA THR A 420 -0.71 17.90 -38.67
C THR A 420 -2.10 18.00 -38.03
N ARG A 421 -2.88 16.93 -38.07
CA ARG A 421 -4.24 16.91 -37.51
C ARG A 421 -4.25 16.98 -35.98
N LEU A 422 -3.45 16.15 -35.32
CA LEU A 422 -3.41 16.04 -33.87
C LEU A 422 -2.92 17.33 -33.23
N PHE A 423 -1.79 17.87 -33.72
CA PHE A 423 -1.14 19.05 -33.15
C PHE A 423 -1.67 20.37 -33.72
N GLY A 424 -2.52 20.32 -34.76
CA GLY A 424 -3.05 21.51 -35.43
C GLY A 424 -1.95 22.33 -36.12
N LEU A 425 -1.06 21.66 -36.85
CA LEU A 425 0.09 22.28 -37.49
C LEU A 425 -0.34 23.20 -38.64
N ASP A 426 0.31 24.35 -38.77
CA ASP A 426 0.13 25.22 -39.93
C ASP A 426 0.77 24.63 -41.21
N ALA A 427 0.52 25.28 -42.36
CA ALA A 427 1.06 24.81 -43.63
C ALA A 427 2.60 24.75 -43.65
N GLY A 428 3.28 25.72 -43.02
CA GLY A 428 4.75 25.77 -42.97
C GLY A 428 5.34 24.67 -42.09
N GLN A 429 4.71 24.36 -40.97
CA GLN A 429 5.09 23.29 -40.05
C GLN A 429 4.83 21.90 -40.66
N ALA A 430 3.68 21.72 -41.32
CA ALA A 430 3.36 20.50 -42.05
C ALA A 430 4.36 20.26 -43.19
N ASP A 431 4.70 21.30 -43.94
CA ASP A 431 5.70 21.21 -45.02
C ASP A 431 7.11 20.98 -44.48
N ALA A 432 7.45 21.52 -43.31
CA ALA A 432 8.72 21.24 -42.64
C ALA A 432 8.85 19.73 -42.32
N LEU A 433 7.82 19.09 -41.76
CA LEU A 433 7.82 17.64 -41.50
C LEU A 433 7.93 16.81 -42.78
N ARG A 434 7.19 17.19 -43.84
CA ARG A 434 7.23 16.50 -45.15
C ARG A 434 8.60 16.59 -45.81
N ASN A 435 9.30 17.71 -45.62
CA ASN A 435 10.64 17.98 -46.16
C ASN A 435 11.77 17.46 -45.24
N GLY A 436 11.46 16.65 -44.23
CA GLY A 436 12.47 16.00 -43.41
C GLY A 436 13.02 16.84 -42.24
N ARG A 437 12.36 17.95 -41.87
CA ARG A 437 12.73 18.75 -40.69
C ARG A 437 12.02 18.22 -39.44
N LEU A 438 12.72 18.28 -38.31
CA LEU A 438 12.17 17.99 -36.98
C LEU A 438 11.38 19.19 -36.45
N LEU A 439 10.24 18.98 -35.79
CA LEU A 439 9.61 20.05 -34.99
C LEU A 439 10.04 19.88 -33.55
N VAL A 440 10.71 20.90 -33.00
CA VAL A 440 11.39 20.82 -31.71
C VAL A 440 10.79 21.84 -30.76
N ASN A 441 10.25 21.40 -29.62
CA ASN A 441 9.84 22.33 -28.58
C ASN A 441 11.07 23.00 -27.94
N THR A 442 11.19 24.31 -28.11
CA THR A 442 12.31 25.12 -27.57
C THR A 442 11.92 25.93 -26.33
N GLN A 443 10.73 25.71 -25.76
CA GLN A 443 10.32 26.35 -24.51
C GLN A 443 10.75 25.50 -23.30
N PRO A 444 11.05 26.12 -22.14
CA PRO A 444 11.39 25.40 -20.93
C PRO A 444 10.21 24.59 -20.42
N VAL A 445 10.44 23.31 -20.18
CA VAL A 445 9.47 22.40 -19.56
C VAL A 445 10.17 21.68 -18.38
N GLN A 446 9.41 21.35 -17.32
CA GLN A 446 9.91 20.75 -16.08
C GLN A 446 10.06 19.21 -16.17
N GLY A 447 11.18 18.72 -16.65
CA GLY A 447 11.41 17.27 -16.89
C GLY A 447 11.85 16.51 -15.65
N PHE A 448 12.08 15.20 -15.81
CA PHE A 448 12.51 14.30 -14.72
C PHE A 448 13.82 14.75 -14.03
N ASN A 449 14.74 15.39 -14.77
CA ASN A 449 16.00 15.93 -14.25
C ASN A 449 16.01 17.47 -14.11
N GLY A 450 14.83 18.06 -13.91
CA GLY A 450 14.64 19.52 -13.82
C GLY A 450 14.34 20.18 -15.16
N THR A 451 14.44 21.52 -15.21
CA THR A 451 14.05 22.30 -16.40
C THR A 451 15.01 22.03 -17.57
N SER A 452 14.48 21.42 -18.62
CA SER A 452 15.22 21.13 -19.86
C SER A 452 14.66 21.96 -21.01
N VAL A 453 15.56 22.47 -21.86
CA VAL A 453 15.22 23.34 -23.00
C VAL A 453 15.99 22.81 -24.20
N ASN A 454 15.30 22.45 -25.28
CA ASN A 454 15.95 22.14 -26.54
C ASN A 454 16.37 23.43 -27.25
N GLU A 455 17.55 23.42 -27.86
CA GLU A 455 18.11 24.57 -28.57
C GLU A 455 18.26 24.26 -30.06
N VAL A 456 17.64 25.08 -30.91
CA VAL A 456 17.81 25.01 -32.36
C VAL A 456 18.74 26.13 -32.79
N THR A 457 19.91 25.77 -33.35
CA THR A 457 20.91 26.73 -33.83
C THR A 457 20.99 26.66 -35.35
N ASP A 458 20.90 27.79 -36.03
CA ASP A 458 20.93 27.89 -37.51
C ASP A 458 19.93 26.96 -38.20
N GLY A 459 18.76 26.76 -37.59
CA GLY A 459 17.71 25.87 -38.11
C GLY A 459 18.05 24.37 -38.02
N ARG A 460 18.99 23.98 -37.15
CA ARG A 460 19.37 22.58 -36.91
C ARG A 460 19.35 22.26 -35.41
N LEU A 461 18.96 21.03 -35.10
CA LEU A 461 19.08 20.43 -33.77
C LEU A 461 20.31 19.51 -33.77
N ARG A 462 21.20 19.68 -32.80
CA ARG A 462 22.34 18.80 -32.61
C ARG A 462 21.94 17.60 -31.77
N LEU A 463 22.03 16.42 -32.36
CA LEU A 463 21.78 15.15 -31.68
C LEU A 463 23.11 14.45 -31.40
N ALA A 464 23.19 13.76 -30.27
CA ALA A 464 24.29 12.87 -29.94
C ALA A 464 23.76 11.45 -29.75
N TYR A 465 24.48 10.52 -30.36
CA TYR A 465 24.29 9.09 -30.23
C TYR A 465 25.31 8.62 -29.21
N ILE A 466 24.84 8.21 -28.03
CA ILE A 466 25.67 7.81 -26.90
C ILE A 466 25.54 6.31 -26.72
N ASP A 467 26.66 5.60 -26.87
CA ASP A 467 26.77 4.20 -26.47
C ASP A 467 27.02 4.12 -24.95
N GLN A 468 26.04 3.59 -24.23
CA GLN A 468 26.13 3.44 -22.77
C GLN A 468 26.88 2.16 -22.34
N MET A 469 27.09 1.21 -23.25
CA MET A 469 27.64 -0.12 -22.92
C MET A 469 29.13 -0.24 -23.20
N THR A 470 29.69 0.63 -24.05
CA THR A 470 31.12 0.64 -24.36
C THR A 470 31.85 1.74 -23.58
N PRO A 471 32.62 1.42 -22.53
CA PRO A 471 33.37 2.40 -21.76
C PRO A 471 34.36 3.17 -22.67
N GLY A 472 34.24 4.49 -22.69
CA GLY A 472 35.11 5.35 -23.49
C GLY A 472 34.71 5.51 -24.97
N ALA A 473 33.57 4.95 -25.39
CA ALA A 473 33.00 5.25 -26.70
C ALA A 473 32.72 6.75 -26.85
N LYS A 474 33.16 7.32 -27.97
CA LYS A 474 32.96 8.76 -28.25
C LYS A 474 31.55 8.97 -28.79
N PRO A 475 30.75 9.88 -28.22
CA PRO A 475 29.44 10.20 -28.76
C PRO A 475 29.55 10.65 -30.22
N ARG A 476 28.74 10.07 -31.09
CA ARG A 476 28.62 10.51 -32.48
C ARG A 476 27.58 11.63 -32.54
N THR A 477 27.97 12.81 -33.00
CA THR A 477 27.05 13.94 -33.15
C THR A 477 26.57 14.10 -34.59
N VAL A 478 25.30 14.44 -34.75
CA VAL A 478 24.65 14.69 -36.04
C VAL A 478 23.77 15.92 -35.93
N ASP A 479 23.92 16.86 -36.86
CA ASP A 479 23.06 18.03 -36.93
C ASP A 479 21.88 17.76 -37.88
N VAL A 480 20.66 17.73 -37.36
CA VAL A 480 19.45 17.43 -38.13
C VAL A 480 18.66 18.72 -38.38
N PRO A 481 18.17 19.00 -39.60
CA PRO A 481 17.30 20.15 -39.86
C PRO A 481 16.10 20.17 -38.91
N ALA A 482 15.84 21.32 -38.28
CA ALA A 482 14.80 21.48 -37.27
C ALA A 482 14.07 22.82 -37.42
N LEU A 483 12.84 22.87 -36.93
CA LEU A 483 12.01 24.06 -36.80
C LEU A 483 11.56 24.15 -35.33
N ALA A 484 11.78 25.31 -34.72
CA ALA A 484 11.36 25.56 -33.35
C ALA A 484 9.84 25.70 -33.28
N VAL A 485 9.22 25.05 -32.29
CA VAL A 485 7.80 25.15 -31.95
C VAL A 485 7.62 25.44 -30.45
N THR A 486 6.41 25.80 -30.05
CA THR A 486 6.06 26.12 -28.65
C THR A 486 5.55 24.89 -27.90
N SER A 487 5.58 24.91 -26.57
CA SER A 487 4.98 23.84 -25.76
C SER A 487 3.46 23.80 -25.94
N GLU A 488 2.83 24.95 -26.16
CA GLU A 488 1.39 25.06 -26.46
C GLU A 488 1.00 24.24 -27.69
N LEU A 489 1.84 24.19 -28.73
CA LEU A 489 1.59 23.37 -29.92
C LEU A 489 1.63 21.88 -29.56
N ILE A 490 2.60 21.46 -28.75
CA ILE A 490 2.72 20.06 -28.30
C ILE A 490 1.51 19.66 -27.43
N ASP A 491 1.09 20.55 -26.52
CA ASP A 491 -0.07 20.37 -25.65
C ASP A 491 -1.40 20.21 -26.40
N ARG A 492 -1.50 20.73 -27.63
CA ARG A 492 -2.68 20.50 -28.48
C ARG A 492 -2.79 19.08 -28.99
N GLY A 493 -1.68 18.34 -29.10
CA GLY A 493 -1.66 16.96 -29.58
C GLY A 493 -1.58 15.98 -28.43
N VAL A 494 -0.39 15.84 -27.84
CA VAL A 494 -0.07 14.86 -26.80
C VAL A 494 0.61 15.57 -25.63
N PRO A 495 -0.15 15.97 -24.59
CA PRO A 495 0.40 16.74 -23.46
C PRO A 495 1.50 16.00 -22.68
N ALA A 496 1.46 14.66 -22.63
CA ALA A 496 2.53 13.89 -22.00
C ALA A 496 3.89 14.06 -22.70
N SER A 497 3.89 14.39 -23.99
CA SER A 497 5.09 14.48 -24.81
C SER A 497 5.68 15.89 -24.86
N ARG A 498 5.48 16.76 -23.84
CA ARG A 498 5.95 18.16 -23.84
C ARG A 498 7.45 18.36 -24.14
N TYR A 499 8.29 17.38 -23.79
CA TYR A 499 9.74 17.40 -24.08
C TYR A 499 10.08 16.94 -25.51
N SER A 500 9.09 16.43 -26.22
CA SER A 500 9.33 15.61 -27.39
C SER A 500 9.62 16.40 -28.65
N VAL A 501 10.42 15.78 -29.51
CA VAL A 501 10.61 16.19 -30.90
C VAL A 501 9.61 15.46 -31.78
N LEU A 502 8.84 16.18 -32.59
CA LEU A 502 7.96 15.56 -33.58
C LEU A 502 8.76 15.28 -34.85
N VAL A 503 8.64 14.05 -35.35
CA VAL A 503 9.32 13.60 -36.57
C VAL A 503 8.38 12.74 -37.42
N SER A 504 8.50 12.86 -38.74
CA SER A 504 7.76 11.96 -39.63
C SER A 504 8.38 10.57 -39.59
N THR A 505 7.55 9.52 -39.68
CA THR A 505 8.03 8.12 -39.77
C THR A 505 9.08 7.91 -40.88
N ARG A 506 8.92 8.60 -42.02
CA ARG A 506 9.89 8.57 -43.13
C ARG A 506 11.22 9.20 -42.75
N THR A 507 11.20 10.34 -42.07
CA THR A 507 12.42 11.03 -41.62
C THR A 507 13.13 10.22 -40.55
N ALA A 508 12.38 9.63 -39.62
CA ALA A 508 12.91 8.76 -38.59
C ALA A 508 13.62 7.54 -39.18
N ALA A 509 12.99 6.85 -40.13
CA ALA A 509 13.62 5.74 -40.85
C ALA A 509 14.90 6.17 -41.60
N ALA A 510 14.91 7.37 -42.19
CA ALA A 510 16.11 7.91 -42.85
C ALA A 510 17.25 8.26 -41.87
N LEU A 511 16.92 8.52 -40.60
CA LEU A 511 17.88 8.70 -39.51
C LEU A 511 18.29 7.39 -38.83
N GLY A 512 17.73 6.26 -39.25
CA GLY A 512 17.96 4.94 -38.66
C GLY A 512 17.24 4.74 -37.32
N TRP A 513 16.15 5.48 -37.08
CA TRP A 513 15.31 5.30 -35.90
C TRP A 513 14.20 4.29 -36.19
N GLU A 514 14.16 3.23 -35.41
CA GLU A 514 13.06 2.27 -35.41
C GLU A 514 11.95 2.72 -34.48
N ALA A 515 10.70 2.33 -34.77
CA ALA A 515 9.56 2.63 -33.93
C ALA A 515 9.48 1.64 -32.76
N GLN A 516 9.12 2.12 -31.58
CA GLN A 516 8.85 1.29 -30.40
C GLN A 516 7.61 1.81 -29.69
N GLY A 517 6.80 0.87 -29.21
CA GLY A 517 5.58 1.16 -28.48
C GLY A 517 4.63 1.97 -29.35
N TRP A 518 3.97 1.31 -30.31
CA TRP A 518 2.91 1.96 -31.05
C TRP A 518 1.71 2.17 -30.13
N HIS A 519 1.19 3.38 -30.13
CA HIS A 519 -0.06 3.72 -29.46
C HIS A 519 -1.01 4.33 -30.49
N VAL A 520 -2.25 3.84 -30.48
CA VAL A 520 -3.30 4.37 -31.36
C VAL A 520 -4.10 5.37 -30.55
N LEU A 521 -4.02 6.64 -30.95
CA LEU A 521 -4.89 7.69 -30.42
C LEU A 521 -6.24 7.63 -31.13
N VAL A 522 -7.32 7.58 -30.35
CA VAL A 522 -8.69 7.58 -30.81
C VAL A 522 -9.33 8.92 -30.43
N ASP A 523 -9.80 9.67 -31.42
CA ASP A 523 -10.39 11.01 -31.26
C ASP A 523 -11.79 11.02 -31.89
N ASP A 524 -12.77 11.57 -31.17
CA ASP A 524 -14.12 11.78 -31.69
C ASP A 524 -14.27 13.25 -32.15
N PRO A 525 -14.51 13.51 -33.44
CA PRO A 525 -14.66 14.88 -33.94
C PRO A 525 -15.90 15.61 -33.37
N ASN A 526 -16.86 14.89 -32.77
CA ASN A 526 -18.06 15.48 -32.17
C ASN A 526 -17.86 15.91 -30.70
N GLY A 527 -16.72 15.58 -30.09
CA GLY A 527 -16.40 15.95 -28.70
C GLY A 527 -15.74 14.82 -27.91
N PRO A 528 -15.68 14.92 -26.58
CA PRO A 528 -15.12 13.88 -25.72
C PRO A 528 -15.82 12.52 -25.91
N ILE A 529 -15.03 11.44 -26.01
CA ILE A 529 -15.57 10.07 -26.10
C ILE A 529 -16.44 9.79 -24.86
N SER A 530 -17.70 9.45 -25.11
CA SER A 530 -18.66 9.17 -24.05
C SER A 530 -18.29 7.88 -23.29
N ALA A 531 -18.76 7.75 -22.04
CA ALA A 531 -18.54 6.51 -21.26
C ALA A 531 -19.13 5.27 -21.95
N ASP A 532 -20.29 5.40 -22.59
CA ASP A 532 -20.95 4.33 -23.36
C ASP A 532 -20.11 3.91 -24.58
N THR A 533 -19.59 4.89 -25.33
CA THR A 533 -18.69 4.62 -26.47
C THR A 533 -17.40 3.95 -26.01
N ALA A 534 -16.79 4.42 -24.91
CA ALA A 534 -15.60 3.83 -24.34
C ALA A 534 -15.81 2.36 -23.93
N LEU A 535 -16.95 2.05 -23.27
CA LEU A 535 -17.33 0.69 -22.91
C LEU A 535 -17.47 -0.23 -24.14
N ARG A 536 -18.11 0.26 -25.22
CA ARG A 536 -18.24 -0.51 -26.47
C ARG A 536 -16.89 -0.71 -27.17
N LEU A 537 -16.03 0.30 -27.17
CA LEU A 537 -14.67 0.20 -27.70
C LEU A 537 -13.86 -0.81 -26.91
N ASN A 538 -13.92 -0.77 -25.58
CA ASN A 538 -13.21 -1.72 -24.74
C ASN A 538 -13.68 -3.15 -24.99
N ALA A 539 -15.00 -3.39 -25.07
CA ALA A 539 -15.55 -4.71 -25.38
C ALA A 539 -15.11 -5.26 -26.76
N SER A 540 -14.95 -4.37 -27.76
CA SER A 540 -14.47 -4.75 -29.10
C SER A 540 -12.96 -5.03 -29.13
N LEU A 541 -12.18 -4.27 -28.34
CA LEU A 541 -10.73 -4.41 -28.26
C LEU A 541 -10.29 -5.57 -27.35
N ASP A 542 -11.11 -5.93 -26.36
CA ASP A 542 -10.87 -7.04 -25.43
C ASP A 542 -10.79 -8.39 -26.16
N GLU A 543 -11.54 -8.58 -27.25
CA GLU A 543 -11.42 -9.77 -28.12
C GLU A 543 -10.00 -9.93 -28.71
N ALA A 544 -9.28 -8.82 -28.87
CA ALA A 544 -7.90 -8.78 -29.33
C ALA A 544 -6.88 -8.71 -28.18
N GLY A 545 -7.33 -8.74 -26.91
CA GLY A 545 -6.49 -8.55 -25.72
C GLY A 545 -5.93 -7.14 -25.57
N LEU A 546 -6.66 -6.14 -26.06
CA LEU A 546 -6.27 -4.73 -26.05
C LEU A 546 -7.27 -3.91 -25.23
N GLU A 547 -6.79 -2.85 -24.60
CA GLU A 547 -7.62 -1.95 -23.78
C GLU A 547 -7.54 -0.53 -24.32
N ILE A 548 -8.64 0.22 -24.22
CA ILE A 548 -8.67 1.66 -24.47
C ILE A 548 -8.74 2.44 -23.16
N HIS A 549 -7.72 3.26 -22.92
CA HIS A 549 -7.75 4.23 -21.84
C HIS A 549 -8.30 5.57 -22.36
N VAL A 550 -9.42 6.04 -21.81
CA VAL A 550 -9.96 7.38 -22.15
C VAL A 550 -9.52 8.37 -21.10
N GLU A 551 -8.77 9.37 -21.54
CA GLU A 551 -8.21 10.44 -20.72
C GLU A 551 -9.34 11.30 -20.11
N ARG A 552 -9.49 11.23 -18.79
CA ARG A 552 -10.51 11.98 -18.02
C ARG A 552 -9.89 12.91 -16.98
N GLY A 553 -8.60 13.20 -17.11
CA GLY A 553 -7.82 13.83 -16.07
C GLY A 553 -7.51 12.88 -14.92
N PHE A 554 -6.92 13.41 -13.84
CA PHE A 554 -6.57 12.61 -12.68
C PHE A 554 -7.82 12.02 -12.02
N VAL A 555 -7.97 10.72 -12.15
CA VAL A 555 -8.94 9.92 -11.39
C VAL A 555 -8.13 9.10 -10.40
N PRO A 556 -8.34 9.26 -9.07
CA PRO A 556 -7.68 8.43 -8.09
C PRO A 556 -7.98 6.96 -8.41
N THR A 557 -6.95 6.14 -8.58
CA THR A 557 -7.10 4.72 -8.90
C THR A 557 -7.98 4.07 -7.83
N PRO A 558 -9.20 3.62 -8.17
CA PRO A 558 -10.04 2.93 -7.20
C PRO A 558 -9.38 1.59 -6.92
N GLN A 559 -8.70 1.46 -5.80
CA GLN A 559 -8.17 0.18 -5.34
C GLN A 559 -9.21 -0.47 -4.42
N PRO A 560 -10.16 -1.27 -4.94
CA PRO A 560 -11.20 -1.90 -4.11
C PRO A 560 -10.58 -2.77 -3.02
N LEU A 561 -9.42 -3.38 -3.31
CA LEU A 561 -8.60 -4.10 -2.35
C LEU A 561 -8.18 -3.21 -1.15
N MET A 562 -7.80 -1.96 -1.38
CA MET A 562 -7.40 -1.06 -0.29
C MET A 562 -8.57 -0.63 0.57
N TRP A 563 -9.72 -0.33 -0.04
CA TRP A 563 -10.95 -0.06 0.73
C TRP A 563 -11.38 -1.27 1.55
N LEU A 564 -11.17 -2.48 1.04
CA LEU A 564 -11.39 -3.72 1.78
C LEU A 564 -10.41 -3.89 2.95
N ILE A 565 -9.12 -3.64 2.76
CA ILE A 565 -8.12 -3.68 3.84
C ILE A 565 -8.47 -2.64 4.92
N ALA A 566 -8.75 -1.40 4.51
CA ALA A 566 -9.16 -0.33 5.42
C ALA A 566 -10.44 -0.70 6.18
N GLY A 567 -11.46 -1.23 5.48
CA GLY A 567 -12.70 -1.70 6.10
C GLY A 567 -12.48 -2.84 7.09
N THR A 568 -11.55 -3.75 6.79
CA THR A 568 -11.20 -4.87 7.67
C THR A 568 -10.49 -4.39 8.94
N LEU A 569 -9.50 -3.50 8.81
CA LEU A 569 -8.80 -2.90 9.96
C LEU A 569 -9.74 -2.04 10.82
N ALA A 570 -10.62 -1.28 10.18
CA ALA A 570 -11.68 -0.53 10.85
C ALA A 570 -12.62 -1.45 11.65
N LEU A 571 -13.05 -2.56 11.04
CA LEU A 571 -13.89 -3.55 11.67
C LEU A 571 -13.20 -4.20 12.88
N LEU A 572 -11.92 -4.57 12.75
CA LEU A 572 -11.12 -5.12 13.85
C LEU A 572 -11.03 -4.14 15.02
N ALA A 573 -10.74 -2.86 14.76
CA ALA A 573 -10.67 -1.84 15.79
C ALA A 573 -12.03 -1.67 16.52
N VAL A 574 -13.14 -1.70 15.77
CA VAL A 574 -14.50 -1.63 16.34
C VAL A 574 -14.83 -2.86 17.17
N ILE A 575 -14.51 -4.06 16.68
CA ILE A 575 -14.68 -5.32 17.43
C ILE A 575 -13.85 -5.28 18.71
N GLY A 576 -12.63 -4.74 18.66
CA GLY A 576 -11.78 -4.56 19.85
C GLY A 576 -12.36 -3.61 20.88
N ALA A 577 -12.88 -2.48 20.41
CA ALA A 577 -13.58 -1.54 21.28
C ALA A 577 -14.82 -2.19 21.91
N ALA A 578 -15.62 -2.90 21.12
CA ALA A 578 -16.84 -3.55 21.58
C ALA A 578 -16.56 -4.67 22.58
N THR A 579 -15.65 -5.59 22.27
CA THR A 579 -15.28 -6.71 23.14
C THR A 579 -14.68 -6.22 24.44
N SER A 580 -13.73 -5.28 24.40
CA SER A 580 -13.15 -4.66 25.60
C SER A 580 -14.20 -3.94 26.44
N THR A 581 -15.16 -3.28 25.79
CA THR A 581 -16.27 -2.60 26.48
C THR A 581 -17.22 -3.59 27.16
N ILE A 582 -17.69 -4.61 26.45
CA ILE A 582 -18.57 -5.67 27.01
C ILE A 582 -17.93 -6.32 28.23
N LEU A 583 -16.62 -6.53 28.13
CA LEU A 583 -15.84 -7.19 29.15
C LEU A 583 -15.64 -6.27 30.36
N ALA A 584 -15.38 -4.98 30.12
CA ALA A 584 -15.32 -3.97 31.15
C ALA A 584 -16.66 -3.77 31.88
N THR A 585 -17.79 -3.79 31.15
CA THR A 585 -19.12 -3.65 31.75
C THR A 585 -19.51 -4.90 32.54
N ALA A 586 -19.16 -6.09 32.08
CA ALA A 586 -19.45 -7.35 32.80
C ALA A 586 -18.83 -7.37 34.21
N GLU A 587 -17.60 -6.87 34.36
CA GLU A 587 -16.93 -6.78 35.65
C GLU A 587 -17.43 -5.63 36.53
N LEU A 588 -18.03 -4.59 35.95
CA LEU A 588 -18.65 -3.50 36.71
C LEU A 588 -20.01 -3.90 37.30
N ARG A 589 -20.63 -4.99 36.82
CA ARG A 589 -21.95 -5.43 37.28
C ARG A 589 -22.11 -5.53 38.80
N PRO A 590 -21.17 -6.13 39.58
CA PRO A 590 -21.30 -6.18 41.03
C PRO A 590 -21.32 -4.80 41.68
N PHE A 591 -20.51 -3.88 41.16
CA PHE A 591 -20.43 -2.51 41.64
C PHE A 591 -21.67 -1.68 41.28
N LEU A 592 -22.17 -1.85 40.05
CA LEU A 592 -23.43 -1.25 39.61
C LEU A 592 -24.63 -1.79 40.40
N ALA A 593 -24.60 -3.07 40.80
CA ALA A 593 -25.62 -3.67 41.65
C ALA A 593 -25.67 -3.01 43.04
N THR A 594 -24.52 -2.64 43.61
CA THR A 594 -24.47 -1.87 44.86
C THR A 594 -25.11 -0.49 44.70
N PHE A 595 -24.90 0.20 43.59
CA PHE A 595 -25.58 1.47 43.32
C PHE A 595 -27.09 1.29 43.22
N THR A 596 -27.56 0.26 42.52
CA THR A 596 -29.00 -0.02 42.44
C THR A 596 -29.59 -0.42 43.80
N ALA A 597 -28.81 -1.10 44.65
CA ALA A 597 -29.23 -1.46 46.01
C ALA A 597 -29.38 -0.23 46.92
N VAL A 598 -28.62 0.84 46.69
CA VAL A 598 -28.73 2.13 47.40
C VAL A 598 -29.77 3.07 46.73
N GLY A 599 -30.48 2.61 45.70
CA GLY A 599 -31.56 3.37 45.03
C GLY A 599 -31.11 4.23 43.86
N ALA A 600 -29.92 4.02 43.30
CA ALA A 600 -29.48 4.76 42.11
C ALA A 600 -30.36 4.42 40.89
N PRO A 601 -30.76 5.42 40.09
CA PRO A 601 -31.59 5.19 38.92
C PRO A 601 -30.80 4.42 37.84
N PRO A 602 -31.47 3.57 37.04
CA PRO A 602 -30.83 2.80 35.96
C PRO A 602 -30.19 3.68 34.88
N THR A 603 -30.60 4.95 34.77
CA THR A 603 -29.99 5.93 33.88
C THR A 603 -28.60 6.36 34.33
N LEU A 604 -28.31 6.38 35.64
CA LEU A 604 -27.00 6.75 36.18
C LEU A 604 -25.97 5.67 35.89
N THR A 605 -26.32 4.40 36.14
CA THR A 605 -25.43 3.25 35.88
C THR A 605 -25.11 3.12 34.40
N ARG A 606 -26.13 3.29 33.53
CA ARG A 606 -25.96 3.33 32.08
C ARG A 606 -25.05 4.47 31.64
N ARG A 607 -25.30 5.70 32.10
CA ARG A 607 -24.47 6.88 31.77
C ARG A 607 -23.02 6.74 32.24
N LEU A 608 -22.79 6.09 33.37
CA LEU A 608 -21.43 5.87 33.88
C LEU A 608 -20.67 4.86 33.03
N ALA A 609 -21.31 3.76 32.63
CA ALA A 609 -20.71 2.78 31.72
C ALA A 609 -20.43 3.38 30.34
N THR A 610 -21.37 4.16 29.79
CA THR A 610 -21.19 4.80 28.47
C THR A 610 -20.05 5.81 28.46
N THR A 611 -19.94 6.66 29.50
CA THR A 611 -18.86 7.65 29.55
C THR A 611 -17.50 6.99 29.75
N GLN A 612 -17.42 5.92 30.54
CA GLN A 612 -16.18 5.16 30.73
C GLN A 612 -15.71 4.50 29.42
N ALA A 613 -16.62 3.87 28.69
CA ALA A 613 -16.30 3.24 27.41
C ALA A 613 -15.90 4.28 26.36
N ALA A 614 -16.68 5.36 26.22
CA ALA A 614 -16.41 6.42 25.25
C ALA A 614 -15.09 7.15 25.55
N THR A 615 -14.75 7.42 26.82
CA THR A 615 -13.49 8.08 27.18
C THR A 615 -12.27 7.21 26.90
N LEU A 616 -12.35 5.89 27.14
CA LEU A 616 -11.27 4.96 26.78
C LEU A 616 -11.09 4.83 25.28
N ALA A 617 -12.20 4.70 24.54
CA ALA A 617 -12.19 4.64 23.08
C ALA A 617 -11.64 5.93 22.47
N LEU A 618 -12.02 7.10 23.01
CA LEU A 618 -11.54 8.39 22.54
C LEU A 618 -10.04 8.54 22.78
N LEU A 619 -9.57 8.14 23.97
CA LEU A 619 -8.15 8.14 24.29
C LEU A 619 -7.36 7.20 23.36
N ALA A 620 -7.87 5.99 23.12
CA ALA A 620 -7.19 5.02 22.28
C ALA A 620 -7.16 5.43 20.81
N THR A 621 -8.26 5.95 20.28
CA THR A 621 -8.33 6.42 18.87
C THR A 621 -7.48 7.65 18.63
N THR A 622 -7.45 8.60 19.56
CA THR A 622 -6.59 9.79 19.44
C THR A 622 -5.10 9.45 19.51
N LEU A 623 -4.70 8.64 20.49
CA LEU A 623 -3.30 8.18 20.59
C LEU A 623 -2.92 7.29 19.41
N GLY A 624 -3.81 6.39 18.99
CA GLY A 624 -3.61 5.52 17.83
C GLY A 624 -3.42 6.33 16.56
N SER A 625 -4.29 7.30 16.29
CA SER A 625 -4.19 8.15 15.09
C SER A 625 -2.90 8.97 15.10
N ALA A 626 -2.56 9.60 16.23
CA ALA A 626 -1.34 10.39 16.36
C ALA A 626 -0.08 9.53 16.15
N LEU A 627 -0.05 8.33 16.74
CA LEU A 627 1.06 7.39 16.56
C LEU A 627 1.12 6.85 15.14
N GLY A 628 -0.04 6.54 14.55
CA GLY A 628 -0.17 6.04 13.19
C GLY A 628 0.35 7.03 12.15
N ILE A 629 0.04 8.33 12.32
CA ILE A 629 0.63 9.41 11.52
C ILE A 629 2.14 9.50 11.76
N ALA A 630 2.59 9.50 13.01
CA ALA A 630 4.01 9.66 13.34
C ALA A 630 4.90 8.54 12.77
N VAL A 631 4.39 7.31 12.73
CA VAL A 631 5.06 6.13 12.17
C VAL A 631 4.83 6.03 10.65
N GLY A 632 3.67 6.42 10.14
CA GLY A 632 3.34 6.37 8.72
C GLY A 632 4.00 7.48 7.89
N ALA A 633 4.22 8.67 8.46
CA ALA A 633 4.83 9.81 7.77
C ALA A 633 6.18 9.51 7.10
N PRO A 634 7.18 8.88 7.75
CA PRO A 634 8.45 8.57 7.08
C PRO A 634 8.27 7.61 5.90
N MET A 635 7.33 6.65 5.99
CA MET A 635 7.02 5.75 4.88
C MET A 635 6.26 6.45 3.76
N ALA A 636 5.35 7.36 4.09
CA ALA A 636 4.61 8.18 3.12
C ALA A 636 5.55 9.12 2.34
N LEU A 637 6.49 9.75 3.06
CA LEU A 637 7.53 10.56 2.44
C LEU A 637 8.46 9.70 1.59
N PHE A 638 8.84 8.51 2.06
CA PHE A 638 9.63 7.56 1.28
C PHE A 638 8.92 7.13 -0.01
N ALA A 639 7.62 6.80 0.06
CA ALA A 639 6.82 6.40 -1.09
C ALA A 639 6.62 7.52 -2.12
N THR A 640 6.79 8.78 -1.73
CA THR A 640 6.64 9.95 -2.59
C THR A 640 7.98 10.58 -2.97
N ASP A 641 9.09 9.94 -2.62
CA ASP A 641 10.46 10.37 -2.91
C ASP A 641 10.93 9.78 -4.24
N ALA A 642 10.27 10.16 -5.34
CA ALA A 642 10.54 9.61 -6.67
C ALA A 642 11.50 10.46 -7.52
N GLY A 643 12.22 11.41 -6.92
CA GLY A 643 13.13 12.33 -7.63
C GLY A 643 12.45 13.43 -8.45
N ALA A 644 11.12 13.40 -8.58
CA ALA A 644 10.33 14.36 -9.38
C ALA A 644 9.95 15.66 -8.64
N GLY A 645 10.34 15.83 -7.38
CA GLY A 645 10.03 17.01 -6.57
C GLY A 645 10.22 16.78 -5.06
N ASP A 646 9.78 17.75 -4.26
CA ASP A 646 9.76 17.60 -2.80
C ASP A 646 8.76 16.49 -2.38
N PRO A 647 9.15 15.56 -1.49
CA PRO A 647 8.26 14.53 -0.98
C PRO A 647 6.97 15.10 -0.40
N ILE A 648 5.84 14.42 -0.63
CA ILE A 648 4.52 14.92 -0.28
C ILE A 648 3.98 14.11 0.90
N LEU A 649 3.59 14.80 1.96
CA LEU A 649 2.86 14.22 3.08
C LEU A 649 1.44 14.78 3.11
N ALA A 650 0.46 13.95 2.75
CA ALA A 650 -0.94 14.24 2.93
C ALA A 650 -1.46 13.48 4.16
N LEU A 651 -2.11 14.21 5.07
CA LEU A 651 -2.61 13.66 6.32
C LEU A 651 -4.09 13.26 6.17
N PRO A 652 -4.49 12.05 6.61
CA PRO A 652 -5.82 11.51 6.39
C PRO A 652 -6.83 12.04 7.42
N TRP A 653 -7.00 13.37 7.50
CA TRP A 653 -7.89 14.02 8.46
C TRP A 653 -9.35 13.53 8.41
N PRO A 654 -9.96 13.27 7.24
CA PRO A 654 -11.33 12.76 7.18
C PRO A 654 -11.47 11.40 7.87
N VAL A 655 -10.52 10.50 7.60
CA VAL A 655 -10.48 9.15 8.17
C VAL A 655 -10.24 9.23 9.68
N VAL A 656 -9.24 10.00 10.10
CA VAL A 656 -8.95 10.23 11.54
C VAL A 656 -10.16 10.80 12.27
N GLY A 657 -10.80 11.83 11.71
CA GLY A 657 -12.01 12.44 12.27
C GLY A 657 -13.17 11.44 12.38
N ALA A 658 -13.39 10.63 11.35
CA ALA A 658 -14.42 9.59 11.34
C ALA A 658 -14.20 8.58 12.48
N PHE A 659 -12.98 8.07 12.69
CA PHE A 659 -12.72 7.08 13.73
C PHE A 659 -12.70 7.63 15.15
N VAL A 660 -12.11 8.82 15.34
CA VAL A 660 -12.10 9.53 16.62
C VAL A 660 -13.52 9.82 17.12
N ILE A 661 -14.52 9.88 16.23
CA ILE A 661 -15.94 10.06 16.57
C ILE A 661 -16.68 8.71 16.62
N ALA A 662 -16.57 7.89 15.58
CA ALA A 662 -17.37 6.67 15.43
C ALA A 662 -17.05 5.62 16.49
N VAL A 663 -15.77 5.39 16.79
CA VAL A 663 -15.37 4.33 17.74
C VAL A 663 -15.82 4.66 19.18
N PRO A 664 -15.68 5.89 19.70
CA PRO A 664 -16.28 6.26 20.99
C PRO A 664 -17.80 6.17 21.03
N VAL A 665 -18.48 6.52 19.94
CA VAL A 665 -19.96 6.40 19.83
C VAL A 665 -20.38 4.93 19.89
N VAL A 666 -19.72 4.06 19.12
CA VAL A 666 -20.00 2.62 19.12
C VAL A 666 -19.68 1.99 20.48
N ALA A 667 -18.53 2.31 21.08
CA ALA A 667 -18.18 1.86 22.42
C ALA A 667 -19.21 2.31 23.47
N GLY A 668 -19.63 3.58 23.41
CA GLY A 668 -20.67 4.12 24.27
C GLY A 668 -22.02 3.41 24.08
N ALA A 669 -22.43 3.14 22.84
CA ALA A 669 -23.67 2.44 22.52
C ALA A 669 -23.65 0.99 23.01
N VAL A 670 -22.55 0.26 22.78
CA VAL A 670 -22.36 -1.11 23.26
C VAL A 670 -22.39 -1.17 24.79
N ALA A 671 -21.74 -0.21 25.48
CA ALA A 671 -21.83 -0.07 26.93
C ALA A 671 -23.28 0.18 27.38
N ALA A 672 -24.02 1.02 26.65
CA ALA A 672 -25.40 1.37 26.97
C ALA A 672 -26.34 0.18 26.85
N VAL A 673 -26.14 -0.69 25.85
CA VAL A 673 -26.99 -1.88 25.61
C VAL A 673 -26.64 -2.99 26.60
N SER A 674 -25.35 -3.21 26.88
CA SER A 674 -24.88 -4.28 27.78
C SER A 674 -25.21 -4.06 29.27
N THR A 675 -25.61 -2.84 29.64
CA THR A 675 -25.98 -2.44 31.01
C THR A 675 -27.49 -2.47 31.28
N SER A 676 -28.21 -3.39 30.63
CA SER A 676 -29.68 -3.51 30.73
C SER A 676 -30.18 -3.45 32.18
N ALA A 677 -31.04 -2.46 32.45
CA ALA A 677 -31.78 -2.32 33.68
C ALA A 677 -32.66 -3.56 33.89
N THR A 678 -32.39 -4.34 34.92
CA THR A 678 -33.40 -5.25 35.49
C THR A 678 -34.58 -4.38 35.90
N ARG A 679 -35.62 -4.35 35.07
CA ARG A 679 -36.96 -3.92 35.49
C ARG A 679 -37.31 -4.86 36.64
N SER A 680 -37.32 -4.36 37.87
CA SER A 680 -38.00 -5.07 38.94
C SER A 680 -39.47 -5.12 38.53
N THR A 681 -39.93 -6.28 38.10
CA THR A 681 -41.33 -6.64 38.28
C THR A 681 -41.52 -6.73 39.79
N ALA A 682 -41.79 -5.58 40.43
CA ALA A 682 -42.32 -5.54 41.76
C ALA A 682 -43.69 -6.22 41.67
N GLY A 683 -43.72 -7.50 42.04
CA GLY A 683 -44.96 -8.22 42.27
C GLY A 683 -45.75 -7.44 43.31
N SER A 684 -46.91 -6.93 42.89
CA SER A 684 -47.96 -6.48 43.78
C SER A 684 -48.45 -7.69 44.59
N GLY A 685 -47.78 -7.98 45.69
CA GLY A 685 -48.35 -8.78 46.78
C GLY A 685 -49.42 -7.96 47.46
N THR A 686 -50.62 -7.99 46.91
CA THR A 686 -51.85 -7.49 47.54
C THR A 686 -52.08 -8.23 48.86
N ASN A 687 -52.32 -7.46 49.92
CA ASN A 687 -53.02 -7.88 51.14
C ASN A 687 -54.19 -8.83 50.80
N ARG A 688 -54.16 -10.03 51.37
CA ARG A 688 -55.32 -10.71 51.96
C ARG A 688 -54.86 -11.80 52.92
#